data_AF-A0A022PTU8-F1
#
_entry.id   AF-A0A022PTU8-F1
#
_cell.length_a   1.000
_cell.length_b   1.000
_cell.length_c   1.000
_cell.angle_alpha   90.00
_cell.angle_beta   90.00
_cell.angle_gamma   90.00
#
_symmetry.space_group_name_H-M   'P 1'
#
loop_
_entity.id
_entity.type
_entity.pdbx_description
1 polymer ?
#
loop_
_entity_poly.entity_id
_entity_poly.type
_entity_poly.pdbx_seq_one_letter_code
_entity_poly.pdbx_strand_id
1 'polypeptide(L)'
;MGENGRDVPLETQFLLVEAKEDHQDEENIAYTVFLPLIEGPFKACLQGNDGDELELCLESGDNDTLASAFTHSVYISSGSDPFATIHEAMKAVKMHLGTFKLRDEKKLPDIVDYFGWCTWDAFYQEVTQQGVEAGLESLTSGGAPPKFVIIDDGWQSVAGDEEKQQQQQQELGQPQLLRLTGVKENAKFQTEDPKIGIENIVKIAKEKYGLKSVYVWHAITGYWGGVRPGVKEMGEYDSAMQYPKVCNGVMENEPGWKTDALAVQGLGLVNPKNVYKFYNELHSYLRSAGVDGVKVDAQCILETLGAGLGGRVELTKQYHLALDASVARNFADNGCIACMSHNLESLYCSKQTAIVRASDDFFPRDPVSHTIHIAAVAYNTVFLGEVMQPDWDMFHSVHPAAEYHGSARALSGGSVYVSDKPGKHNFELLRKLVLPDGTILRARFPGRPTKDCLFSDPTRDGVSLLKIWNMNKYSGVLGVYNCQGASWNSVERKNTFHQATISTEPITGYIKGGDVHLISETALDANWDGKVALYSYMKGSITILPYDVAIPVSLKVLEHEILTITPVKILAPSSRFAPLGLIDMFNGGGAIQGLKYEEGENGVVYLEVKGCGRFGAYSLTKPKKCTIGSSAVDFEYDSASGLLTLNLEEMPLEHQKVHYIVIEL
;
A
#
# COMPACT_ATOMS: atom_id res chain seq x y z
N MET A 1 7.84 0.68 19.72
CA MET A 1 9.15 1.31 19.90
C MET A 1 9.71 0.88 21.24
N GLY A 2 11.03 0.75 21.35
CA GLY A 2 11.72 0.28 22.55
C GLY A 2 13.07 0.96 22.66
N GLU A 3 13.64 0.94 23.86
CA GLU A 3 14.94 1.56 24.18
C GLU A 3 16.02 0.53 24.53
N ASN A 4 15.63 -0.74 24.71
CA ASN A 4 16.49 -1.79 25.22
C ASN A 4 16.44 -3.05 24.32
N GLY A 5 17.44 -3.93 24.45
CA GLY A 5 17.53 -5.17 23.67
C GLY A 5 16.31 -6.07 23.88
N ARG A 6 15.81 -6.17 25.11
CA ARG A 6 14.60 -6.94 25.48
C ARG A 6 13.32 -6.47 24.77
N ASP A 7 13.30 -5.23 24.29
CA ASP A 7 12.11 -4.64 23.66
C ASP A 7 11.96 -5.10 22.20
N VAL A 8 12.98 -5.75 21.63
CA VAL A 8 12.96 -6.28 20.26
C VAL A 8 12.10 -7.54 20.20
N PRO A 9 10.98 -7.55 19.45
CA PRO A 9 10.10 -8.72 19.36
C PRO A 9 10.80 -9.93 18.72
N LEU A 10 10.32 -11.13 19.06
CA LEU A 10 10.69 -12.35 18.35
C LEU A 10 10.35 -12.24 16.87
N GLU A 11 11.18 -12.82 16.00
CA GLU A 11 11.04 -12.78 14.53
C GLU A 11 11.21 -11.39 13.90
N THR A 12 11.95 -10.47 14.53
CA THR A 12 12.20 -9.14 13.95
C THR A 12 13.03 -9.25 12.66
N GLN A 13 12.47 -8.78 11.54
CA GLN A 13 13.06 -8.88 10.19
C GLN A 13 13.71 -7.59 9.70
N PHE A 14 13.46 -6.48 10.41
CA PHE A 14 13.96 -5.15 10.10
C PHE A 14 14.03 -4.38 11.42
N LEU A 15 15.20 -3.84 11.75
CA LEU A 15 15.38 -3.01 12.94
C LEU A 15 16.10 -1.72 12.55
N LEU A 16 15.51 -0.59 12.91
CA LEU A 16 16.11 0.73 12.79
C LEU A 16 16.35 1.28 14.20
N VAL A 17 17.58 1.73 14.46
CA VAL A 17 18.00 2.27 15.75
C VAL A 17 18.41 3.72 15.58
N GLU A 18 17.86 4.61 16.41
CA GLU A 18 18.34 5.99 16.57
C GLU A 18 19.38 6.04 17.69
N ALA A 19 20.62 6.39 17.35
CA ALA A 19 21.71 6.59 18.31
C ALA A 19 22.00 8.08 18.47
N LYS A 20 22.02 8.56 19.71
CA LYS A 20 22.35 9.94 20.09
C LYS A 20 23.67 9.92 20.86
N GLU A 21 24.68 10.63 20.37
CA GLU A 21 25.97 10.75 21.09
C GLU A 21 25.85 11.63 22.35
N ASP A 22 24.93 12.60 22.36
CA ASP A 22 24.56 13.41 23.53
C ASP A 22 23.09 13.87 23.43
N HIS A 23 22.39 14.00 24.55
CA HIS A 23 20.95 14.31 24.60
C HIS A 23 20.54 15.72 24.09
N GLN A 24 21.48 16.55 23.64
CA GLN A 24 21.24 17.97 23.34
C GLN A 24 21.52 18.39 21.88
N ASP A 25 22.19 17.57 21.07
CA ASP A 25 22.56 17.94 19.70
C ASP A 25 21.82 17.08 18.66
N GLU A 26 20.77 17.63 18.03
CA GLU A 26 20.09 17.01 16.88
C GLU A 26 21.00 16.83 15.65
N GLU A 27 22.17 17.49 15.63
CA GLU A 27 23.14 17.42 14.53
C GLU A 27 23.99 16.13 14.55
N ASN A 28 24.03 15.38 15.66
CA ASN A 28 24.84 14.16 15.82
C ASN A 28 23.99 12.89 16.00
N ILE A 29 22.83 12.82 15.34
CA ILE A 29 22.00 11.61 15.35
C ILE A 29 22.46 10.65 14.24
N ALA A 30 22.78 9.42 14.62
CA ALA A 30 23.08 8.33 13.69
C ALA A 30 21.93 7.31 13.67
N TYR A 31 21.47 6.98 12.46
CA TYR A 31 20.46 5.94 12.24
C TYR A 31 21.15 4.68 11.78
N THR A 32 21.01 3.59 12.54
CA THR A 32 21.62 2.30 12.22
C THR A 32 20.55 1.28 11.86
N VAL A 33 20.64 0.70 10.68
CA VAL A 33 19.74 -0.34 10.20
C VAL A 33 20.39 -1.71 10.35
N PHE A 34 19.62 -2.67 10.83
CA PHE A 34 19.98 -4.08 10.90
C PHE A 34 19.02 -4.86 10.01
N LEU A 35 19.58 -5.55 9.02
CA LEU A 35 18.85 -6.38 8.06
C LEU A 35 19.32 -7.83 8.22
N PRO A 36 18.55 -8.69 8.91
CA PRO A 36 18.72 -10.13 8.82
C PRO A 36 18.71 -10.60 7.37
N LEU A 37 19.47 -11.66 7.09
CA LEU A 37 19.72 -12.20 5.77
C LEU A 37 19.29 -13.65 5.65
N ILE A 38 19.27 -14.13 4.40
CA ILE A 38 19.09 -15.53 4.06
C ILE A 38 20.46 -16.10 3.69
N GLU A 39 20.88 -17.17 4.37
CA GLU A 39 22.15 -17.87 4.12
C GLU A 39 21.85 -19.34 3.80
N GLY A 40 21.86 -19.68 2.51
CA GLY A 40 21.46 -21.01 2.04
C GLY A 40 19.98 -21.28 2.35
N PRO A 41 19.63 -22.42 2.96
CA PRO A 41 18.24 -22.73 3.32
C PRO A 41 17.78 -22.10 4.65
N PHE A 42 18.61 -21.26 5.29
CA PHE A 42 18.32 -20.64 6.59
C PHE A 42 17.93 -19.17 6.44
N LYS A 43 16.92 -18.77 7.21
CA LYS A 43 16.52 -17.38 7.41
C LYS A 43 17.04 -16.92 8.77
N ALA A 44 17.65 -15.74 8.81
CA ALA A 44 17.96 -15.06 10.06
C ALA A 44 16.81 -14.15 10.53
N CYS A 45 16.67 -13.98 11.83
CA CYS A 45 15.86 -12.92 12.44
C CYS A 45 16.52 -12.41 13.73
N LEU A 46 16.11 -11.22 14.18
CA LEU A 46 16.53 -10.64 15.44
C LEU A 46 15.46 -10.86 16.51
N GLN A 47 15.89 -10.95 17.76
CA GLN A 47 14.99 -11.01 18.91
C GLN A 47 15.68 -10.50 20.17
N GLY A 48 14.90 -9.96 21.11
CA GLY A 48 15.36 -9.64 22.46
C GLY A 48 15.26 -10.83 23.41
N ASN A 49 15.98 -10.77 24.53
CA ASN A 49 15.87 -11.73 25.63
C ASN A 49 15.75 -11.04 27.01
N ASP A 50 15.45 -11.83 28.06
CA ASP A 50 15.31 -11.33 29.44
C ASP A 50 16.59 -10.68 30.01
N GLY A 51 17.74 -11.01 29.42
CA GLY A 51 19.06 -10.47 29.73
C GLY A 51 19.34 -9.10 29.10
N ASP A 52 18.39 -8.55 28.34
CA ASP A 52 18.53 -7.32 27.58
C ASP A 52 19.50 -7.38 26.41
N GLU A 53 19.73 -8.58 25.88
CA GLU A 53 20.62 -8.82 24.77
C GLU A 53 19.83 -8.90 23.47
N LEU A 54 20.48 -8.50 22.36
CA LEU A 54 19.98 -8.73 21.02
C LEU A 54 20.52 -10.08 20.52
N GLU A 55 19.64 -11.02 20.29
CA GLU A 55 19.96 -12.34 19.75
C GLU A 55 19.73 -12.40 18.24
N LEU A 56 20.57 -13.20 17.59
CA LEU A 56 20.43 -13.58 16.20
C LEU A 56 19.96 -15.04 16.14
N CYS A 57 18.75 -15.26 15.65
CA CYS A 57 18.18 -16.59 15.46
C CYS A 57 18.29 -16.99 13.98
N LEU A 58 18.63 -18.25 13.71
CA LEU A 58 18.72 -18.81 12.36
C LEU A 58 17.94 -20.11 12.26
N GLU A 59 17.04 -20.19 11.28
CA GLU A 59 16.12 -21.31 11.15
C GLU A 59 15.94 -21.74 9.69
N SER A 60 15.93 -23.06 9.46
CA SER A 60 15.58 -23.65 8.16
C SER A 60 14.10 -24.02 8.06
N GLY A 61 13.38 -24.13 9.19
CA GLY A 61 12.02 -24.68 9.23
C GLY A 61 11.95 -26.19 8.96
N ASP A 62 13.08 -26.89 8.92
CA ASP A 62 13.16 -28.32 8.60
C ASP A 62 14.21 -29.03 9.49
N ASN A 63 13.79 -30.10 10.17
CA ASN A 63 14.66 -30.81 11.13
C ASN A 63 15.83 -31.52 10.45
N ASP A 64 15.67 -31.87 9.17
CA ASP A 64 16.69 -32.58 8.40
C ASP A 64 17.65 -31.61 7.68
N THR A 65 17.31 -30.31 7.66
CA THR A 65 18.14 -29.26 7.06
C THR A 65 18.94 -28.57 8.15
N LEU A 66 20.17 -29.06 8.39
CA LEU A 66 21.06 -28.65 9.49
C LEU A 66 22.33 -27.96 8.99
N ALA A 67 22.79 -26.95 9.74
CA ALA A 67 24.08 -26.29 9.55
C ALA A 67 24.65 -25.87 10.92
N SER A 68 25.98 -25.72 10.99
CA SER A 68 26.69 -25.39 12.23
C SER A 68 27.56 -24.14 12.14
N ALA A 69 27.56 -23.46 10.98
CA ALA A 69 28.37 -22.27 10.74
C ALA A 69 27.65 -21.35 9.76
N PHE A 70 27.65 -20.06 10.09
CA PHE A 70 27.06 -18.98 9.29
C PHE A 70 28.04 -17.81 9.29
N THR A 71 28.10 -17.10 8.17
CA THR A 71 29.15 -16.11 7.93
C THR A 71 28.61 -14.73 7.59
N HIS A 72 27.36 -14.63 7.11
CA HIS A 72 26.78 -13.37 6.62
C HIS A 72 25.27 -13.32 6.90
N SER A 73 24.90 -13.45 8.16
CA SER A 73 23.48 -13.59 8.59
C SER A 73 22.77 -12.27 8.85
N VAL A 74 23.50 -11.17 9.02
CA VAL A 74 22.94 -9.82 9.25
C VAL A 74 23.81 -8.80 8.54
N TYR A 75 23.18 -7.86 7.83
CA TYR A 75 23.81 -6.66 7.32
C TYR A 75 23.52 -5.48 8.25
N ILE A 76 24.53 -4.66 8.53
CA ILE A 76 24.42 -3.50 9.42
C ILE A 76 25.05 -2.30 8.72
N SER A 77 24.35 -1.17 8.69
CA SER A 77 24.91 0.11 8.22
C SER A 77 24.33 1.29 8.98
N SER A 78 25.08 2.38 9.04
CA SER A 78 24.68 3.60 9.76
C SER A 78 24.85 4.85 8.89
N GLY A 79 24.02 5.86 9.11
CA GLY A 79 24.06 7.13 8.42
C GLY A 79 23.23 8.22 9.11
N SER A 80 23.33 9.47 8.64
CA SER A 80 22.67 10.64 9.26
C SER A 80 21.22 10.85 8.79
N ASP A 81 20.83 10.20 7.69
CA ASP A 81 19.47 10.22 7.17
C ASP A 81 18.87 8.80 7.19
N PRO A 82 17.74 8.58 7.87
CA PRO A 82 17.19 7.24 8.04
C PRO A 82 16.70 6.64 6.71
N PHE A 83 16.09 7.44 5.82
CA PHE A 83 15.54 6.92 4.57
C PHE A 83 16.65 6.55 3.58
N ALA A 84 17.67 7.38 3.44
CA ALA A 84 18.84 7.09 2.62
C ALA A 84 19.63 5.88 3.18
N THR A 85 19.77 5.79 4.50
CA THR A 85 20.47 4.66 5.16
C THR A 85 19.76 3.34 4.87
N ILE A 86 18.43 3.31 5.00
CA ILE A 86 17.61 2.13 4.67
C ILE A 86 17.77 1.77 3.19
N HIS A 87 17.68 2.75 2.29
CA HIS A 87 17.80 2.52 0.85
C HIS A 87 19.16 1.94 0.45
N GLU A 88 20.26 2.53 0.90
CA GLU A 88 21.60 2.04 0.57
C GLU A 88 21.88 0.68 1.23
N ALA A 89 21.33 0.41 2.41
CA ALA A 89 21.40 -0.92 3.02
C ALA A 89 20.69 -1.98 2.18
N MET A 90 19.45 -1.70 1.75
CA MET A 90 18.69 -2.62 0.89
C MET A 90 19.36 -2.87 -0.46
N LYS A 91 19.99 -1.85 -1.03
CA LYS A 91 20.80 -1.96 -2.25
C LYS A 91 22.05 -2.84 -2.05
N ALA A 92 22.75 -2.68 -0.93
CA ALA A 92 23.89 -3.53 -0.59
C ALA A 92 23.45 -5.00 -0.39
N VAL A 93 22.34 -5.23 0.33
CA VAL A 93 21.76 -6.56 0.51
C VAL A 93 21.32 -7.18 -0.82
N LYS A 94 20.70 -6.40 -1.71
CA LYS A 94 20.34 -6.84 -3.06
C LYS A 94 21.56 -7.25 -3.87
N MET A 95 22.66 -6.48 -3.81
CA MET A 95 23.92 -6.83 -4.48
C MET A 95 24.56 -8.09 -3.91
N HIS A 96 24.49 -8.29 -2.59
CA HIS A 96 25.04 -9.45 -1.91
C HIS A 96 24.26 -10.74 -2.23
N LEU A 97 22.93 -10.71 -2.10
CA LEU A 97 22.09 -11.89 -2.28
C LEU A 97 21.84 -12.22 -3.76
N GLY A 98 21.64 -11.22 -4.62
CA GLY A 98 21.38 -11.42 -6.06
C GLY A 98 20.04 -12.12 -6.39
N THR A 99 19.13 -12.25 -5.42
CA THR A 99 17.90 -13.05 -5.53
C THR A 99 16.62 -12.23 -5.70
N PHE A 100 16.65 -10.92 -5.44
CA PHE A 100 15.51 -10.02 -5.59
C PHE A 100 15.88 -8.73 -6.31
N LYS A 101 14.89 -7.87 -6.54
CA LYS A 101 15.05 -6.52 -7.10
C LYS A 101 14.45 -5.48 -6.17
N LEU A 102 15.01 -4.28 -6.19
CA LEU A 102 14.42 -3.12 -5.52
C LEU A 102 13.16 -2.65 -6.27
N ARG A 103 12.30 -1.88 -5.58
CA ARG A 103 11.03 -1.38 -6.11
C ARG A 103 11.20 -0.64 -7.45
N ASP A 104 12.21 0.21 -7.55
CA ASP A 104 12.49 1.06 -8.71
C ASP A 104 13.06 0.29 -9.92
N GLU A 105 13.52 -0.95 -9.72
CA GLU A 105 13.96 -1.87 -10.78
C GLU A 105 12.83 -2.76 -11.33
N LYS A 106 11.62 -2.66 -10.74
CA LYS A 106 10.45 -3.46 -11.11
C LYS A 106 9.50 -2.65 -11.99
N LYS A 107 8.83 -3.36 -12.90
CA LYS A 107 7.74 -2.78 -13.68
C LYS A 107 6.51 -2.65 -12.78
N LEU A 108 6.16 -1.42 -12.45
CA LEU A 108 4.93 -1.12 -11.71
C LEU A 108 3.73 -1.26 -12.67
N PRO A 109 2.71 -2.06 -12.34
CA PRO A 109 1.51 -2.17 -13.15
C PRO A 109 0.70 -0.87 -13.16
N ASP A 110 0.07 -0.56 -14.28
CA ASP A 110 -0.69 0.66 -14.55
C ASP A 110 -1.85 0.87 -13.57
N ILE A 111 -2.37 -0.18 -12.94
CA ILE A 111 -3.51 -0.11 -11.99
C ILE A 111 -3.28 0.91 -10.86
N VAL A 112 -2.02 1.19 -10.52
CA VAL A 112 -1.68 2.16 -9.48
C VAL A 112 -2.18 3.56 -9.81
N ASP A 113 -2.22 3.96 -11.08
CA ASP A 113 -2.61 5.31 -11.52
C ASP A 113 -4.14 5.50 -11.66
N TYR A 114 -4.92 4.48 -11.34
CA TYR A 114 -6.37 4.50 -11.51
C TYR A 114 -7.12 4.23 -10.21
N PHE A 115 -8.38 4.65 -10.21
CA PHE A 115 -9.35 4.24 -9.22
C PHE A 115 -9.87 2.84 -9.54
N GLY A 116 -10.07 2.01 -8.51
CA GLY A 116 -10.60 0.67 -8.67
C GLY A 116 -11.66 0.28 -7.65
N TRP A 117 -12.11 -0.97 -7.76
CA TRP A 117 -13.06 -1.58 -6.84
C TRP A 117 -12.68 -3.04 -6.55
N CYS A 118 -12.76 -3.45 -5.29
CA CYS A 118 -12.56 -4.82 -4.84
C CYS A 118 -13.88 -5.42 -4.36
N THR A 119 -14.20 -6.65 -4.78
CA THR A 119 -15.50 -7.27 -4.47
C THR A 119 -15.59 -7.85 -3.06
N TRP A 120 -14.50 -7.87 -2.27
CA TRP A 120 -14.41 -8.55 -0.98
C TRP A 120 -15.46 -8.09 0.02
N ASP A 121 -15.44 -6.85 0.53
CA ASP A 121 -16.45 -6.45 1.54
C ASP A 121 -17.87 -6.31 0.97
N ALA A 122 -17.98 -6.18 -0.36
CA ALA A 122 -19.26 -6.08 -1.05
C ALA A 122 -20.05 -7.40 -0.97
N PHE A 123 -19.36 -8.53 -1.16
CA PHE A 123 -20.01 -9.84 -1.29
C PHE A 123 -19.37 -10.97 -0.48
N TYR A 124 -18.13 -10.81 -0.03
CA TYR A 124 -17.25 -11.87 0.44
C TYR A 124 -17.29 -13.03 -0.58
N GLN A 125 -17.44 -14.25 -0.10
CA GLN A 125 -17.53 -15.45 -0.92
C GLN A 125 -18.80 -15.55 -1.77
N GLU A 126 -19.77 -14.62 -1.64
CA GLU A 126 -21.02 -14.61 -2.41
C GLU A 126 -20.96 -13.79 -3.70
N VAL A 127 -19.76 -13.43 -4.16
CA VAL A 127 -19.58 -12.69 -5.43
C VAL A 127 -20.14 -13.45 -6.64
N THR A 128 -20.79 -12.73 -7.55
CA THR A 128 -21.43 -13.24 -8.80
C THR A 128 -21.15 -12.30 -9.96
N GLN A 129 -21.34 -12.75 -11.21
CA GLN A 129 -21.22 -11.87 -12.39
C GLN A 129 -22.14 -10.66 -12.30
N GLN A 130 -23.40 -10.86 -11.90
CA GLN A 130 -24.39 -9.80 -11.77
C GLN A 130 -24.03 -8.82 -10.65
N GLY A 131 -23.49 -9.32 -9.54
CA GLY A 131 -22.99 -8.48 -8.46
C GLY A 131 -21.83 -7.59 -8.89
N VAL A 132 -20.88 -8.14 -9.65
CA VAL A 132 -19.78 -7.36 -10.24
C VAL A 132 -20.33 -6.29 -11.18
N GLU A 133 -21.20 -6.64 -12.13
CA GLU A 133 -21.77 -5.66 -13.05
C GLU A 133 -22.53 -4.54 -12.33
N ALA A 134 -23.33 -4.86 -11.31
CA ALA A 134 -24.08 -3.87 -10.54
C ALA A 134 -23.17 -2.86 -9.81
N GLY A 135 -22.02 -3.30 -9.30
CA GLY A 135 -21.04 -2.40 -8.68
C GLY A 135 -20.38 -1.46 -9.69
N LEU A 136 -19.99 -1.99 -10.85
CA LEU A 136 -19.42 -1.18 -11.94
C LEU A 136 -20.41 -0.13 -12.45
N GLU A 137 -21.68 -0.52 -12.62
CA GLU A 137 -22.76 0.38 -13.01
C GLU A 137 -22.97 1.48 -11.97
N SER A 138 -23.04 1.11 -10.69
CA SER A 138 -23.30 2.05 -9.61
C SER A 138 -22.20 3.10 -9.47
N LEU A 139 -20.92 2.70 -9.55
CA LEU A 139 -19.79 3.62 -9.44
C LEU A 139 -19.68 4.55 -10.66
N THR A 140 -19.85 3.98 -11.87
CA THR A 140 -19.83 4.74 -13.13
C THR A 140 -20.94 5.78 -13.16
N SER A 141 -22.17 5.39 -12.80
CA SER A 141 -23.33 6.29 -12.79
C SER A 141 -23.20 7.43 -11.78
N GLY A 142 -22.43 7.24 -10.71
CA GLY A 142 -22.18 8.29 -9.71
C GLY A 142 -20.98 9.19 -10.00
N GLY A 143 -20.32 9.04 -11.15
CA GLY A 143 -19.21 9.90 -11.57
C GLY A 143 -17.85 9.52 -10.99
N ALA A 144 -17.71 8.31 -10.43
CA ALA A 144 -16.42 7.75 -9.99
C ALA A 144 -16.15 6.42 -10.73
N PRO A 145 -15.98 6.44 -12.06
CA PRO A 145 -15.87 5.22 -12.85
C PRO A 145 -14.56 4.48 -12.52
N PRO A 146 -14.61 3.23 -12.02
CA PRO A 146 -13.40 2.44 -11.79
C PRO A 146 -12.76 2.05 -13.13
N LYS A 147 -11.42 2.02 -13.18
CA LYS A 147 -10.67 1.50 -14.34
C LYS A 147 -10.04 0.15 -14.08
N PHE A 148 -10.12 -0.36 -12.87
CA PHE A 148 -9.88 -1.77 -12.61
C PHE A 148 -10.85 -2.33 -11.57
N VAL A 149 -11.01 -3.65 -11.60
CA VAL A 149 -11.75 -4.40 -10.58
C VAL A 149 -10.91 -5.60 -10.13
N ILE A 150 -10.95 -5.89 -8.83
CA ILE A 150 -10.44 -7.13 -8.25
C ILE A 150 -11.66 -8.00 -7.93
N ILE A 151 -11.83 -9.08 -8.68
CA ILE A 151 -12.79 -10.15 -8.34
C ILE A 151 -12.11 -11.01 -7.27
N ASP A 152 -12.46 -10.72 -6.03
CA ASP A 152 -11.89 -11.34 -4.83
C ASP A 152 -12.45 -12.76 -4.58
N ASP A 153 -12.12 -13.37 -3.45
CA ASP A 153 -12.47 -14.76 -3.11
C ASP A 153 -13.98 -15.06 -3.28
N GLY A 154 -14.25 -16.30 -3.71
CA GLY A 154 -15.60 -16.83 -3.97
C GLY A 154 -15.86 -17.21 -5.42
N TRP A 155 -14.95 -16.95 -6.37
CA TRP A 155 -15.16 -17.30 -7.80
C TRP A 155 -14.67 -18.71 -8.18
N GLN A 156 -13.73 -19.28 -7.40
CA GLN A 156 -13.07 -20.55 -7.71
C GLN A 156 -13.95 -21.77 -7.43
N SER A 157 -13.70 -22.88 -8.14
CA SER A 157 -14.31 -24.19 -7.87
C SER A 157 -13.61 -24.88 -6.70
N VAL A 158 -14.31 -24.97 -5.57
CA VAL A 158 -13.75 -25.50 -4.31
C VAL A 158 -14.70 -26.47 -3.62
N ALA A 159 -14.16 -27.39 -2.83
CA ALA A 159 -14.93 -28.28 -1.98
C ALA A 159 -14.13 -28.68 -0.73
N GLY A 160 -14.83 -29.02 0.36
CA GLY A 160 -14.19 -29.66 1.50
C GLY A 160 -13.96 -31.16 1.30
N ASP A 161 -13.36 -31.79 2.30
CA ASP A 161 -13.08 -33.23 2.29
C ASP A 161 -14.35 -34.09 2.51
N GLU A 162 -14.25 -35.41 2.35
CA GLU A 162 -15.38 -36.35 2.37
C GLU A 162 -16.19 -36.37 3.70
N GLU A 163 -17.46 -36.80 3.63
CA GLU A 163 -18.47 -36.76 4.71
C GLU A 163 -18.05 -37.41 6.05
N LYS A 164 -17.19 -38.45 6.04
CA LYS A 164 -16.73 -39.09 7.29
C LYS A 164 -15.82 -38.18 8.13
N GLN A 165 -15.09 -37.26 7.49
CA GLN A 165 -14.29 -36.25 8.18
C GLN A 165 -15.15 -35.06 8.61
N GLN A 166 -16.25 -34.78 7.88
CA GLN A 166 -17.20 -33.72 8.21
C GLN A 166 -17.93 -33.98 9.54
N GLN A 167 -18.26 -35.23 9.87
CA GLN A 167 -18.90 -35.57 11.16
C GLN A 167 -17.98 -35.31 12.36
N GLN A 168 -16.68 -35.68 12.26
CA GLN A 168 -15.69 -35.35 13.31
C GLN A 168 -15.41 -33.84 13.41
N GLN A 169 -15.43 -33.12 12.28
CA GLN A 169 -15.19 -31.67 12.23
C GLN A 169 -16.36 -30.85 12.81
N GLN A 170 -17.60 -31.27 12.56
CA GLN A 170 -18.79 -30.66 13.18
C GLN A 170 -18.84 -30.86 14.69
N GLU A 171 -18.40 -32.01 15.20
CA GLU A 171 -18.30 -32.28 16.64
C GLU A 171 -17.26 -31.38 17.34
N LEU A 172 -16.23 -30.91 16.61
CA LEU A 172 -15.17 -30.00 17.11
C LEU A 172 -15.47 -28.51 16.88
N GLY A 173 -16.58 -28.16 16.21
CA GLY A 173 -16.97 -26.78 15.92
C GLY A 173 -16.03 -26.02 14.98
N GLN A 174 -15.18 -26.72 14.21
CA GLN A 174 -14.22 -26.09 13.30
C GLN A 174 -14.85 -25.81 11.92
N PRO A 175 -14.55 -24.65 11.30
CA PRO A 175 -15.00 -24.36 9.95
C PRO A 175 -14.37 -25.34 8.95
N GLN A 176 -15.14 -25.69 7.91
CA GLN A 176 -14.67 -26.57 6.85
C GLN A 176 -13.59 -25.85 6.03
N LEU A 177 -12.41 -26.46 5.92
CA LEU A 177 -11.35 -25.95 5.06
C LEU A 177 -11.62 -26.38 3.61
N LEU A 178 -11.90 -25.41 2.75
CA LEU A 178 -12.18 -25.66 1.34
C LEU A 178 -10.87 -25.75 0.54
N ARG A 179 -10.86 -26.62 -0.48
CA ARG A 179 -9.69 -26.86 -1.35
C ARG A 179 -10.08 -26.72 -2.82
N LEU A 180 -9.14 -26.27 -3.63
CA LEU A 180 -9.33 -26.12 -5.07
C LEU A 180 -9.57 -27.49 -5.72
N THR A 181 -10.65 -27.59 -6.51
CA THR A 181 -11.02 -28.81 -7.25
C THR A 181 -11.03 -28.62 -8.76
N GLY A 182 -11.03 -27.37 -9.24
CA GLY A 182 -10.97 -27.01 -10.66
C GLY A 182 -10.14 -25.74 -10.91
N VAL A 183 -9.47 -25.65 -12.07
CA VAL A 183 -8.85 -24.39 -12.54
C VAL A 183 -9.91 -23.38 -12.96
N LYS A 184 -11.05 -23.87 -13.46
CA LYS A 184 -12.17 -23.05 -13.90
C LYS A 184 -13.02 -22.56 -12.75
N GLU A 185 -13.70 -21.45 -13.00
CA GLU A 185 -14.67 -20.83 -12.11
C GLU A 185 -15.84 -21.76 -11.74
N ASN A 186 -16.46 -21.44 -10.61
CA ASN A 186 -17.65 -22.14 -10.12
C ASN A 186 -18.94 -21.70 -10.83
N ALA A 187 -20.06 -22.32 -10.45
CA ALA A 187 -21.37 -22.10 -11.06
C ALA A 187 -21.84 -20.63 -11.04
N LYS A 188 -21.35 -19.78 -10.12
CA LYS A 188 -21.75 -18.36 -10.05
C LYS A 188 -21.17 -17.52 -11.19
N PHE A 189 -20.14 -18.04 -11.85
CA PHE A 189 -19.49 -17.42 -12.99
C PHE A 189 -19.62 -18.24 -14.28
N GLN A 190 -20.38 -19.34 -14.26
CA GLN A 190 -20.72 -20.08 -15.47
C GLN A 190 -21.98 -19.49 -16.13
N THR A 191 -22.06 -19.57 -17.45
CA THR A 191 -23.26 -19.25 -18.24
C THR A 191 -23.86 -20.53 -18.84
N GLU A 192 -25.02 -20.42 -19.52
CA GLU A 192 -25.60 -21.57 -20.25
C GLU A 192 -24.61 -22.15 -21.28
N ASP A 193 -23.75 -21.31 -21.87
CA ASP A 193 -22.56 -21.79 -22.57
C ASP A 193 -21.40 -21.93 -21.56
N PRO A 194 -20.96 -23.16 -21.22
CA PRO A 194 -19.87 -23.39 -20.28
C PRO A 194 -18.49 -22.96 -20.83
N LYS A 195 -18.42 -22.49 -22.09
CA LYS A 195 -17.17 -21.97 -22.69
C LYS A 195 -16.89 -20.52 -22.35
N ILE A 196 -17.91 -19.74 -21.97
CA ILE A 196 -17.77 -18.30 -21.76
C ILE A 196 -17.35 -18.04 -20.30
N GLY A 197 -18.01 -18.65 -19.32
CA GLY A 197 -17.55 -18.59 -17.93
C GLY A 197 -17.29 -17.16 -17.43
N ILE A 198 -16.15 -16.97 -16.76
CA ILE A 198 -15.70 -15.66 -16.26
C ILE A 198 -15.39 -14.65 -17.38
N GLU A 199 -15.15 -15.08 -18.62
CA GLU A 199 -14.92 -14.20 -19.77
C GLU A 199 -16.10 -13.25 -19.99
N ASN A 200 -17.33 -13.71 -19.70
CA ASN A 200 -18.53 -12.90 -19.91
C ASN A 200 -18.49 -11.59 -19.11
N ILE A 201 -18.25 -11.68 -17.80
CA ILE A 201 -18.19 -10.49 -16.94
C ILE A 201 -16.94 -9.66 -17.23
N VAL A 202 -15.81 -10.26 -17.60
CA VAL A 202 -14.60 -9.54 -18.01
C VAL A 202 -14.88 -8.69 -19.26
N LYS A 203 -15.54 -9.27 -20.26
CA LYS A 203 -15.92 -8.58 -21.48
C LYS A 203 -16.90 -7.43 -21.20
N ILE A 204 -17.93 -7.67 -20.39
CA ILE A 204 -18.87 -6.61 -19.95
C ILE A 204 -18.09 -5.48 -19.26
N ALA A 205 -17.20 -5.81 -18.31
CA ALA A 205 -16.42 -4.82 -17.59
C ALA A 205 -15.58 -3.93 -18.51
N LYS A 206 -14.90 -4.53 -19.51
CA LYS A 206 -14.05 -3.81 -20.44
C LYS A 206 -14.83 -3.04 -21.51
N GLU A 207 -15.80 -3.67 -22.15
CA GLU A 207 -16.51 -3.10 -23.30
C GLU A 207 -17.62 -2.13 -22.88
N LYS A 208 -18.38 -2.44 -21.82
CA LYS A 208 -19.51 -1.61 -21.37
C LYS A 208 -19.07 -0.50 -20.42
N TYR A 209 -18.17 -0.80 -19.48
CA TYR A 209 -17.74 0.14 -18.44
C TYR A 209 -16.35 0.74 -18.67
N GLY A 210 -15.64 0.32 -19.72
CA GLY A 210 -14.35 0.89 -20.10
C GLY A 210 -13.24 0.61 -19.09
N LEU A 211 -13.29 -0.54 -18.41
CA LEU A 211 -12.19 -0.97 -17.52
C LEU A 211 -10.92 -1.23 -18.33
N LYS A 212 -9.79 -0.81 -17.77
CA LYS A 212 -8.45 -1.11 -18.28
C LYS A 212 -7.94 -2.47 -17.83
N SER A 213 -8.27 -2.87 -16.60
CA SER A 213 -7.77 -4.11 -16.03
C SER A 213 -8.82 -4.85 -15.23
N VAL A 214 -8.84 -6.18 -15.34
CA VAL A 214 -9.56 -7.06 -14.41
C VAL A 214 -8.54 -7.97 -13.74
N TYR A 215 -8.50 -7.95 -12.41
CA TYR A 215 -7.68 -8.83 -11.60
C TYR A 215 -8.58 -9.86 -10.91
N VAL A 216 -8.04 -11.05 -10.64
CA VAL A 216 -8.75 -12.08 -9.88
C VAL A 216 -7.90 -12.60 -8.73
N TRP A 217 -8.55 -12.98 -7.64
CA TRP A 217 -7.89 -13.47 -6.44
C TRP A 217 -7.59 -14.98 -6.51
N HIS A 218 -6.46 -15.42 -5.94
CA HIS A 218 -6.25 -16.80 -5.51
C HIS A 218 -5.23 -16.86 -4.37
N ALA A 219 -5.22 -17.91 -3.55
CA ALA A 219 -4.12 -18.12 -2.60
C ALA A 219 -2.86 -18.64 -3.31
N ILE A 220 -1.67 -18.43 -2.74
CA ILE A 220 -0.40 -18.96 -3.31
C ILE A 220 -0.45 -20.48 -3.48
N THR A 221 -1.18 -21.19 -2.62
CA THR A 221 -1.36 -22.65 -2.67
C THR A 221 -2.55 -23.09 -3.53
N GLY A 222 -3.21 -22.16 -4.23
CA GLY A 222 -4.35 -22.38 -5.13
C GLY A 222 -5.69 -21.93 -4.54
N TYR A 223 -5.97 -22.28 -3.29
CA TYR A 223 -7.07 -21.77 -2.46
C TYR A 223 -6.66 -21.86 -0.98
N TRP A 224 -7.48 -21.39 -0.03
CA TRP A 224 -7.15 -21.41 1.40
C TRP A 224 -6.61 -22.76 1.90
N GLY A 225 -7.27 -23.88 1.57
CA GLY A 225 -6.81 -25.23 1.92
C GLY A 225 -5.85 -25.90 0.93
N GLY A 226 -5.39 -25.17 -0.10
CA GLY A 226 -4.56 -25.68 -1.18
C GLY A 226 -5.32 -26.40 -2.29
N VAL A 227 -4.61 -27.18 -3.11
CA VAL A 227 -5.17 -28.01 -4.20
C VAL A 227 -5.53 -29.40 -3.69
N ARG A 228 -6.78 -29.82 -3.87
CA ARG A 228 -7.31 -31.07 -3.31
C ARG A 228 -6.60 -32.30 -3.90
N PRO A 229 -5.92 -33.12 -3.07
CA PRO A 229 -5.33 -34.38 -3.53
C PRO A 229 -6.40 -35.39 -4.00
N GLY A 230 -6.04 -36.23 -4.98
CA GLY A 230 -6.89 -37.33 -5.45
C GLY A 230 -8.06 -36.93 -6.36
N VAL A 231 -8.26 -35.63 -6.64
CA VAL A 231 -9.21 -35.17 -7.66
C VAL A 231 -8.61 -35.39 -9.05
N LYS A 232 -9.34 -36.06 -9.94
CA LYS A 232 -8.86 -36.46 -11.27
C LYS A 232 -8.39 -35.26 -12.08
N GLU A 233 -9.16 -34.17 -12.04
CA GLU A 233 -8.90 -32.90 -12.73
C GLU A 233 -7.65 -32.17 -12.21
N MET A 234 -7.16 -32.53 -11.02
CA MET A 234 -5.99 -31.94 -10.38
C MET A 234 -4.78 -32.88 -10.31
N GLY A 235 -4.94 -34.13 -10.77
CA GLY A 235 -3.96 -35.20 -10.56
C GLY A 235 -2.60 -34.93 -11.18
N GLU A 236 -2.53 -34.09 -12.21
CA GLU A 236 -1.27 -33.73 -12.88
C GLU A 236 -0.37 -32.77 -12.09
N TYR A 237 -0.89 -32.14 -11.04
CA TYR A 237 -0.13 -31.27 -10.14
C TYR A 237 0.51 -32.04 -8.98
N ASP A 238 0.11 -33.29 -8.77
CA ASP A 238 0.65 -34.17 -7.72
C ASP A 238 0.60 -33.52 -6.34
N SER A 239 -0.54 -32.91 -5.98
CA SER A 239 -0.69 -32.29 -4.66
C SER A 239 -0.76 -33.33 -3.56
N ALA A 240 -0.09 -33.04 -2.44
CA ALA A 240 -0.05 -33.89 -1.26
C ALA A 240 -0.46 -33.11 -0.01
N MET A 241 -1.04 -33.81 0.96
CA MET A 241 -1.35 -33.19 2.25
C MET A 241 -0.06 -32.88 3.00
N GLN A 242 0.08 -31.62 3.41
CA GLN A 242 1.17 -31.11 4.23
C GLN A 242 0.60 -30.39 5.44
N TYR A 243 1.33 -30.45 6.55
CA TYR A 243 0.89 -29.88 7.81
C TYR A 243 1.87 -28.78 8.22
N PRO A 244 1.39 -27.54 8.44
CA PRO A 244 2.20 -26.44 8.93
C PRO A 244 3.04 -26.84 10.15
N LYS A 245 4.33 -26.59 10.06
CA LYS A 245 5.29 -26.67 11.16
C LYS A 245 5.88 -25.28 11.37
N VAL A 246 5.37 -24.64 12.41
CA VAL A 246 5.76 -23.29 12.81
C VAL A 246 6.92 -23.32 13.79
N CYS A 247 7.82 -22.34 13.67
CA CYS A 247 8.92 -22.18 14.61
C CYS A 247 8.44 -21.60 15.95
N ASN A 248 9.31 -21.63 16.96
CA ASN A 248 8.96 -21.10 18.28
C ASN A 248 8.65 -19.60 18.24
N GLY A 249 9.43 -18.82 17.48
CA GLY A 249 9.20 -17.38 17.33
C GLY A 249 7.83 -17.07 16.69
N VAL A 250 7.45 -17.79 15.64
CA VAL A 250 6.12 -17.66 15.02
C VAL A 250 5.00 -18.14 15.96
N MET A 251 5.19 -19.24 16.68
CA MET A 251 4.22 -19.75 17.67
C MET A 251 3.98 -18.77 18.82
N GLU A 252 5.01 -18.06 19.25
CA GLU A 252 4.90 -17.03 20.28
C GLU A 252 4.19 -15.78 19.77
N ASN A 253 4.26 -15.48 18.48
CA ASN A 253 3.50 -14.39 17.88
C ASN A 253 2.03 -14.80 17.61
N GLU A 254 1.81 -16.05 17.15
CA GLU A 254 0.53 -16.60 16.72
C GLU A 254 0.19 -17.95 17.40
N PRO A 255 -0.19 -17.96 18.69
CA PRO A 255 -0.46 -19.21 19.42
C PRO A 255 -1.70 -19.96 18.93
N GLY A 256 -2.55 -19.29 18.13
CA GLY A 256 -3.76 -19.86 17.50
C GLY A 256 -3.48 -21.03 16.55
N TRP A 257 -2.24 -21.16 16.08
CA TRP A 257 -1.77 -22.28 15.24
C TRP A 257 -2.12 -23.67 15.80
N LYS A 258 -2.22 -23.84 17.12
CA LYS A 258 -2.58 -25.14 17.73
C LYS A 258 -3.97 -25.64 17.34
N THR A 259 -4.88 -24.73 17.06
CA THR A 259 -6.29 -25.02 16.72
C THR A 259 -6.67 -24.53 15.34
N ASP A 260 -5.71 -24.00 14.59
CA ASP A 260 -5.92 -23.49 13.24
C ASP A 260 -6.35 -24.61 12.29
N ALA A 261 -7.29 -24.30 11.39
CA ALA A 261 -7.84 -25.28 10.46
C ALA A 261 -6.76 -25.86 9.52
N LEU A 262 -5.74 -25.08 9.13
CA LEU A 262 -4.63 -25.53 8.30
C LEU A 262 -3.73 -26.50 9.07
N ALA A 263 -3.46 -26.25 10.35
CA ALA A 263 -2.66 -27.14 11.19
C ALA A 263 -3.39 -28.46 11.49
N VAL A 264 -4.72 -28.40 11.69
CA VAL A 264 -5.51 -29.57 12.06
C VAL A 264 -5.92 -30.40 10.84
N GLN A 265 -6.40 -29.75 9.78
CA GLN A 265 -6.95 -30.41 8.59
C GLN A 265 -5.89 -30.59 7.48
N GLY A 266 -4.76 -29.90 7.57
CA GLY A 266 -3.69 -29.93 6.57
C GLY A 266 -4.00 -29.11 5.32
N LEU A 267 -2.96 -28.80 4.56
CA LEU A 267 -3.01 -28.07 3.29
C LEU A 267 -2.62 -28.99 2.13
N GLY A 268 -3.38 -28.93 1.03
CA GLY A 268 -3.04 -29.62 -0.22
C GLY A 268 -1.94 -28.88 -0.98
N LEU A 269 -0.68 -29.21 -0.71
CA LEU A 269 0.47 -28.54 -1.32
C LEU A 269 0.77 -29.17 -2.67
N VAL A 270 0.72 -28.37 -3.74
CA VAL A 270 1.18 -28.78 -5.08
C VAL A 270 2.65 -29.20 -5.01
N ASN A 271 3.02 -30.28 -5.70
CA ASN A 271 4.43 -30.68 -5.75
C ASN A 271 5.27 -29.50 -6.29
N PRO A 272 6.33 -29.05 -5.59
CA PRO A 272 7.11 -27.90 -6.03
C PRO A 272 7.70 -28.02 -7.45
N LYS A 273 7.89 -29.26 -7.95
CA LYS A 273 8.31 -29.51 -9.34
C LYS A 273 7.23 -29.19 -10.38
N ASN A 274 5.97 -29.18 -9.98
CA ASN A 274 4.80 -28.96 -10.83
C ASN A 274 4.12 -27.59 -10.60
N VAL A 275 4.56 -26.80 -9.62
CA VAL A 275 3.90 -25.55 -9.25
C VAL A 275 3.90 -24.51 -10.38
N TYR A 276 4.96 -24.42 -11.19
CA TYR A 276 4.94 -23.57 -12.40
C TYR A 276 3.88 -24.02 -13.40
N LYS A 277 3.71 -25.33 -13.60
CA LYS A 277 2.67 -25.86 -14.48
C LYS A 277 1.28 -25.46 -13.98
N PHE A 278 1.03 -25.63 -12.68
CA PHE A 278 -0.21 -25.22 -12.03
C PHE A 278 -0.52 -23.73 -12.25
N TYR A 279 0.41 -22.83 -11.88
CA TYR A 279 0.20 -21.40 -12.09
C TYR A 279 0.04 -21.05 -13.55
N ASN A 280 0.88 -21.61 -14.43
CA ASN A 280 0.83 -21.27 -15.85
C ASN A 280 -0.50 -21.69 -16.48
N GLU A 281 -1.06 -22.84 -16.11
CA GLU A 281 -2.38 -23.27 -16.61
C GLU A 281 -3.50 -22.39 -16.06
N LEU A 282 -3.48 -22.09 -14.75
CA LEU A 282 -4.44 -21.15 -14.14
C LEU A 282 -4.39 -19.77 -14.79
N HIS A 283 -3.20 -19.18 -14.90
CA HIS A 283 -3.02 -17.84 -15.45
C HIS A 283 -3.23 -17.79 -16.97
N SER A 284 -2.89 -18.86 -17.71
CA SER A 284 -3.22 -18.96 -19.14
C SER A 284 -4.73 -18.98 -19.36
N TYR A 285 -5.46 -19.73 -18.52
CA TYR A 285 -6.93 -19.75 -18.56
C TYR A 285 -7.51 -18.35 -18.32
N LEU A 286 -7.10 -17.72 -17.22
CA LEU A 286 -7.54 -16.36 -16.86
C LEU A 286 -7.21 -15.35 -17.95
N ARG A 287 -5.99 -15.39 -18.50
CA ARG A 287 -5.60 -14.52 -19.61
C ARG A 287 -6.44 -14.76 -20.85
N SER A 288 -6.80 -16.01 -21.15
CA SER A 288 -7.68 -16.33 -22.29
C SER A 288 -9.09 -15.77 -22.11
N ALA A 289 -9.56 -15.65 -20.86
CA ALA A 289 -10.81 -14.98 -20.50
C ALA A 289 -10.69 -13.44 -20.42
N GLY A 290 -9.53 -12.88 -20.77
CA GLY A 290 -9.28 -11.44 -20.79
C GLY A 290 -8.86 -10.84 -19.45
N VAL A 291 -8.56 -11.63 -18.41
CA VAL A 291 -8.01 -11.15 -17.13
C VAL A 291 -6.58 -10.63 -17.33
N ASP A 292 -6.23 -9.54 -16.64
CA ASP A 292 -4.98 -8.80 -16.82
C ASP A 292 -3.97 -8.98 -15.69
N GLY A 293 -4.40 -9.55 -14.56
CA GLY A 293 -3.54 -9.81 -13.43
C GLY A 293 -4.22 -10.59 -12.31
N VAL A 294 -3.48 -10.78 -11.22
CA VAL A 294 -3.94 -11.56 -10.05
C VAL A 294 -3.66 -10.85 -8.74
N LYS A 295 -4.48 -11.12 -7.73
CA LYS A 295 -4.18 -10.83 -6.31
C LYS A 295 -3.87 -12.17 -5.64
N VAL A 296 -2.67 -12.33 -5.09
CA VAL A 296 -2.18 -13.61 -4.58
C VAL A 296 -1.99 -13.55 -3.07
N ASP A 297 -2.89 -14.20 -2.34
CA ASP A 297 -2.94 -14.20 -0.88
C ASP A 297 -2.16 -15.36 -0.24
N ALA A 298 -2.06 -15.32 1.09
CA ALA A 298 -1.48 -16.36 1.94
C ALA A 298 -0.04 -16.73 1.62
N GLN A 299 0.79 -15.81 1.12
CA GLN A 299 2.14 -16.14 0.65
C GLN A 299 3.07 -16.64 1.77
N CYS A 300 2.98 -16.05 2.96
CA CYS A 300 3.79 -16.43 4.12
C CYS A 300 3.54 -17.88 4.56
N ILE A 301 2.44 -18.54 4.18
CA ILE A 301 2.16 -19.92 4.59
C ILE A 301 3.28 -20.89 4.22
N LEU A 302 3.99 -20.62 3.12
CA LEU A 302 5.08 -21.45 2.61
C LEU A 302 6.20 -21.62 3.63
N GLU A 303 6.37 -20.66 4.54
CA GLU A 303 7.41 -20.74 5.56
C GLU A 303 7.20 -21.88 6.55
N THR A 304 5.95 -22.31 6.71
CA THR A 304 5.53 -23.38 7.63
C THR A 304 5.52 -24.75 6.95
N LEU A 305 5.69 -24.81 5.62
CA LEU A 305 5.47 -26.03 4.83
C LEU A 305 6.77 -26.63 4.27
N GLY A 306 7.93 -26.07 4.65
CA GLY A 306 9.24 -26.46 4.11
C GLY A 306 9.79 -27.81 4.58
N ALA A 307 9.17 -28.45 5.58
CA ALA A 307 9.64 -29.70 6.16
C ALA A 307 9.68 -30.83 5.10
N GLY A 308 10.83 -31.48 4.94
CA GLY A 308 11.03 -32.50 3.90
C GLY A 308 11.15 -31.96 2.46
N LEU A 309 11.12 -30.63 2.28
CA LEU A 309 11.23 -29.95 0.99
C LEU A 309 12.47 -29.04 0.89
N GLY A 310 13.44 -29.23 1.78
CA GLY A 310 14.69 -28.44 1.82
C GLY A 310 14.60 -27.16 2.66
N GLY A 311 13.55 -27.01 3.45
CA GLY A 311 13.34 -25.88 4.34
C GLY A 311 12.50 -24.75 3.75
N ARG A 312 12.15 -23.80 4.62
CA ARG A 312 11.25 -22.67 4.36
C ARG A 312 11.73 -21.78 3.22
N VAL A 313 13.04 -21.53 3.16
CA VAL A 313 13.66 -20.70 2.13
C VAL A 313 13.54 -21.33 0.75
N GLU A 314 13.87 -22.63 0.64
CA GLU A 314 13.88 -23.30 -0.66
C GLU A 314 12.46 -23.49 -1.22
N LEU A 315 11.50 -23.87 -0.37
CA LEU A 315 10.10 -23.97 -0.78
C LEU A 315 9.55 -22.62 -1.25
N THR A 316 9.75 -21.56 -0.46
CA THR A 316 9.29 -20.20 -0.80
C THR A 316 9.88 -19.74 -2.13
N LYS A 317 11.18 -19.93 -2.31
CA LYS A 317 11.88 -19.59 -3.54
C LYS A 317 11.31 -20.33 -4.76
N GLN A 318 11.05 -21.63 -4.67
CA GLN A 318 10.50 -22.40 -5.79
C GLN A 318 9.10 -21.92 -6.19
N TYR A 319 8.24 -21.66 -5.22
CA TYR A 319 6.89 -21.14 -5.44
C TYR A 319 6.90 -19.74 -6.04
N HIS A 320 7.69 -18.82 -5.48
CA HIS A 320 7.75 -17.44 -5.97
C HIS A 320 8.41 -17.34 -7.35
N LEU A 321 9.44 -18.13 -7.65
CA LEU A 321 10.02 -18.19 -9.00
C LEU A 321 9.00 -18.70 -10.03
N ALA A 322 8.20 -19.70 -9.66
CA ALA A 322 7.13 -20.20 -10.51
C ALA A 322 6.01 -19.17 -10.70
N LEU A 323 5.63 -18.45 -9.63
CA LEU A 323 4.62 -17.40 -9.67
C LEU A 323 5.07 -16.25 -10.58
N ASP A 324 6.26 -15.69 -10.34
CA ASP A 324 6.84 -14.61 -11.17
C ASP A 324 6.90 -15.07 -12.65
N ALA A 325 7.42 -16.28 -12.93
CA ALA A 325 7.50 -16.80 -14.28
C ALA A 325 6.13 -16.94 -14.97
N SER A 326 5.10 -17.37 -14.23
CA SER A 326 3.73 -17.48 -14.75
C SER A 326 3.11 -16.10 -15.01
N VAL A 327 3.27 -15.16 -14.07
CA VAL A 327 2.77 -13.79 -14.19
C VAL A 327 3.39 -13.10 -15.40
N ALA A 328 4.72 -13.11 -15.54
CA ALA A 328 5.39 -12.48 -16.68
C ALA A 328 5.03 -13.11 -18.03
N ARG A 329 4.72 -14.41 -18.05
CA ARG A 329 4.28 -15.10 -19.26
C ARG A 329 2.85 -14.72 -19.67
N ASN A 330 1.95 -14.59 -18.70
CA ASN A 330 0.51 -14.50 -18.96
C ASN A 330 -0.04 -13.08 -18.87
N PHE A 331 0.61 -12.17 -18.15
CA PHE A 331 0.13 -10.80 -17.93
C PHE A 331 1.14 -9.78 -18.44
N ALA A 332 0.78 -9.07 -19.51
CA ALA A 332 1.69 -8.15 -20.21
C ALA A 332 2.15 -6.98 -19.32
N ASP A 333 1.34 -6.64 -18.33
CA ASP A 333 1.64 -5.57 -17.38
C ASP A 333 2.28 -6.04 -16.08
N ASN A 334 2.69 -7.31 -16.00
CA ASN A 334 3.23 -7.91 -14.79
C ASN A 334 2.24 -7.77 -13.61
N GLY A 335 0.95 -7.96 -13.91
CA GLY A 335 -0.15 -7.70 -13.01
C GLY A 335 -0.23 -8.71 -11.87
N CYS A 336 0.34 -8.37 -10.72
CA CYS A 336 0.28 -9.17 -9.51
C CYS A 336 0.30 -8.27 -8.26
N ILE A 337 -0.63 -8.50 -7.34
CA ILE A 337 -0.63 -7.93 -5.99
C ILE A 337 -0.26 -9.05 -5.01
N ALA A 338 0.88 -8.95 -4.35
CA ALA A 338 1.29 -9.90 -3.32
C ALA A 338 0.63 -9.56 -1.97
N CYS A 339 -0.02 -10.53 -1.33
CA CYS A 339 -0.73 -10.32 -0.07
C CYS A 339 -0.31 -11.37 0.96
N MET A 340 -0.28 -10.98 2.23
CA MET A 340 0.26 -11.80 3.32
C MET A 340 1.68 -12.30 2.96
N SER A 341 2.54 -11.40 2.49
CA SER A 341 3.86 -11.71 1.86
C SER A 341 5.00 -10.96 2.55
N HIS A 342 4.90 -10.79 3.88
CA HIS A 342 5.83 -9.96 4.65
C HIS A 342 7.02 -10.73 5.23
N ASN A 343 7.12 -12.04 4.98
CA ASN A 343 8.29 -12.78 5.41
C ASN A 343 9.50 -12.49 4.52
N LEU A 344 10.67 -12.57 5.12
CA LEU A 344 11.95 -12.19 4.52
C LEU A 344 12.25 -13.01 3.26
N GLU A 345 11.86 -14.29 3.26
CA GLU A 345 12.04 -15.22 2.16
C GLU A 345 11.29 -14.77 0.91
N SER A 346 10.03 -14.35 1.06
CA SER A 346 9.24 -13.80 -0.05
C SER A 346 9.83 -12.51 -0.59
N LEU A 347 10.24 -11.60 0.32
CA LEU A 347 10.81 -10.30 -0.05
C LEU A 347 12.15 -10.46 -0.78
N TYR A 348 13.06 -11.29 -0.25
CA TYR A 348 14.40 -11.53 -0.81
C TYR A 348 14.42 -12.52 -1.97
N CYS A 349 13.29 -13.04 -2.43
CA CYS A 349 13.18 -13.72 -3.73
C CYS A 349 12.29 -13.00 -4.76
N SER A 350 11.68 -11.86 -4.40
CA SER A 350 10.76 -11.14 -5.29
C SER A 350 11.48 -10.39 -6.41
N LYS A 351 11.39 -10.89 -7.64
CA LYS A 351 12.08 -10.31 -8.80
C LYS A 351 11.18 -9.46 -9.69
N GLN A 352 9.93 -9.87 -9.85
CA GLN A 352 9.02 -9.23 -10.81
C GLN A 352 7.82 -8.61 -10.12
N THR A 353 7.14 -9.36 -9.24
CA THR A 353 5.98 -8.82 -8.51
C THR A 353 6.32 -7.49 -7.83
N ALA A 354 5.54 -6.46 -8.16
CA ALA A 354 5.88 -5.07 -7.87
C ALA A 354 4.95 -4.39 -6.86
N ILE A 355 3.83 -5.00 -6.50
CA ILE A 355 2.85 -4.47 -5.55
C ILE A 355 2.73 -5.46 -4.38
N VAL A 356 2.75 -4.95 -3.15
CA VAL A 356 2.54 -5.74 -1.92
C VAL A 356 1.52 -5.06 -1.01
N ARG A 357 0.50 -5.78 -0.55
CA ARG A 357 -0.40 -5.26 0.50
C ARG A 357 0.41 -5.04 1.77
N ALA A 358 0.34 -3.85 2.36
CA ALA A 358 1.20 -3.44 3.46
C ALA A 358 0.52 -3.53 4.85
N SER A 359 -0.62 -4.20 4.93
CA SER A 359 -1.35 -4.46 6.17
C SER A 359 -1.98 -5.84 6.17
N ASP A 360 -2.50 -6.20 7.34
CA ASP A 360 -3.63 -7.11 7.45
C ASP A 360 -4.89 -6.53 6.75
N ASP A 361 -5.96 -7.30 6.69
CA ASP A 361 -7.22 -6.90 6.06
C ASP A 361 -7.77 -5.58 6.64
N PHE A 362 -8.40 -4.78 5.78
CA PHE A 362 -9.27 -3.71 6.24
C PHE A 362 -10.55 -4.30 6.88
N PHE A 363 -10.75 -4.06 8.18
CA PHE A 363 -11.90 -4.57 8.94
C PHE A 363 -12.96 -3.47 9.20
N PRO A 364 -13.85 -3.15 8.23
CA PRO A 364 -14.79 -2.02 8.34
C PRO A 364 -15.78 -2.11 9.50
N ARG A 365 -15.95 -3.29 10.09
CA ARG A 365 -16.91 -3.54 11.19
C ARG A 365 -16.24 -3.60 12.55
N ASP A 366 -14.91 -3.53 12.61
CA ASP A 366 -14.16 -3.50 13.85
C ASP A 366 -13.62 -2.07 14.09
N PRO A 367 -14.26 -1.29 14.98
CA PRO A 367 -13.82 0.06 15.30
C PRO A 367 -12.36 0.17 15.75
N VAL A 368 -11.80 -0.90 16.34
CA VAL A 368 -10.42 -0.93 16.84
C VAL A 368 -9.41 -0.90 15.69
N SER A 369 -9.81 -1.36 14.50
CA SER A 369 -8.90 -1.52 13.36
C SER A 369 -8.53 -0.20 12.68
N HIS A 370 -9.32 0.87 12.81
CA HIS A 370 -9.18 2.04 11.93
C HIS A 370 -7.91 2.86 12.17
N THR A 371 -7.63 3.25 13.41
CA THR A 371 -6.45 4.06 13.72
C THR A 371 -5.17 3.26 13.54
N ILE A 372 -5.15 2.02 14.04
CA ILE A 372 -3.98 1.14 13.93
C ILE A 372 -3.68 0.75 12.48
N HIS A 373 -4.69 0.60 11.62
CA HIS A 373 -4.47 0.30 10.20
C HIS A 373 -3.60 1.39 9.54
N ILE A 374 -3.89 2.67 9.75
CA ILE A 374 -3.11 3.77 9.13
C ILE A 374 -1.68 3.78 9.66
N ALA A 375 -1.50 3.58 10.96
CA ALA A 375 -0.17 3.45 11.55
C ALA A 375 0.58 2.26 10.94
N ALA A 376 -0.03 1.07 10.93
CA ALA A 376 0.58 -0.15 10.43
C ALA A 376 1.03 -0.03 8.97
N VAL A 377 0.17 0.44 8.05
CA VAL A 377 0.56 0.59 6.63
C VAL A 377 1.69 1.60 6.45
N ALA A 378 1.69 2.71 7.19
CA ALA A 378 2.74 3.72 7.10
C ALA A 378 4.09 3.18 7.59
N TYR A 379 4.12 2.52 8.76
CA TYR A 379 5.36 1.94 9.29
C TYR A 379 5.86 0.76 8.45
N ASN A 380 4.98 -0.14 8.02
CA ASN A 380 5.36 -1.25 7.14
C ASN A 380 5.93 -0.75 5.80
N THR A 381 5.44 0.39 5.29
CA THR A 381 5.95 1.03 4.07
C THR A 381 7.43 1.45 4.18
N VAL A 382 7.96 1.67 5.39
CA VAL A 382 9.39 2.00 5.59
C VAL A 382 10.28 0.88 5.08
N PHE A 383 9.92 -0.38 5.35
CA PHE A 383 10.68 -1.56 4.92
C PHE A 383 10.18 -2.09 3.56
N LEU A 384 8.88 -2.37 3.44
CA LEU A 384 8.30 -2.96 2.23
C LEU A 384 8.48 -2.07 1.00
N GLY A 385 8.45 -0.75 1.20
CA GLY A 385 8.59 0.25 0.16
C GLY A 385 9.94 0.21 -0.58
N GLU A 386 10.97 -0.43 -0.03
CA GLU A 386 12.25 -0.63 -0.72
C GLU A 386 12.21 -1.76 -1.74
N VAL A 387 11.31 -2.74 -1.56
CA VAL A 387 11.23 -3.95 -2.40
C VAL A 387 10.05 -3.91 -3.37
N MET A 388 8.91 -3.36 -2.96
CA MET A 388 7.67 -3.29 -3.75
C MET A 388 6.91 -2.00 -3.46
N GLN A 389 5.96 -1.62 -4.32
CA GLN A 389 5.01 -0.55 -4.06
C GLN A 389 4.00 -1.04 -3.02
N PRO A 390 3.92 -0.42 -1.83
CA PRO A 390 2.92 -0.75 -0.84
C PRO A 390 1.53 -0.40 -1.33
N ASP A 391 0.64 -1.38 -1.23
CA ASP A 391 -0.80 -1.25 -1.38
C ASP A 391 -1.43 -1.13 0.01
N TRP A 392 -2.17 -0.05 0.23
CA TRP A 392 -2.75 0.31 1.53
C TRP A 392 -4.15 -0.26 1.75
N ASP A 393 -4.52 -1.22 0.91
CA ASP A 393 -5.77 -1.96 0.93
C ASP A 393 -7.02 -1.12 0.58
N MET A 394 -8.10 -1.83 0.26
CA MET A 394 -9.41 -1.25 0.06
C MET A 394 -9.89 -0.47 1.29
N PHE A 395 -10.91 0.36 1.09
CA PHE A 395 -11.68 0.96 2.18
C PHE A 395 -13.15 1.16 1.78
N HIS A 396 -14.00 1.47 2.76
CA HIS A 396 -15.39 1.87 2.51
C HIS A 396 -15.51 3.38 2.39
N SER A 397 -16.10 3.86 1.29
CA SER A 397 -16.44 5.28 1.13
C SER A 397 -17.65 5.68 1.98
N VAL A 398 -18.54 4.74 2.33
CA VAL A 398 -19.64 4.96 3.29
C VAL A 398 -19.29 4.36 4.64
N HIS A 399 -18.56 5.14 5.44
CA HIS A 399 -18.12 4.74 6.79
C HIS A 399 -17.83 5.97 7.66
N PRO A 400 -18.02 5.94 9.00
CA PRO A 400 -17.64 7.05 9.88
C PRO A 400 -16.17 7.48 9.77
N ALA A 401 -15.27 6.53 9.51
CA ALA A 401 -13.84 6.79 9.26
C ALA A 401 -13.48 6.90 7.76
N ALA A 402 -14.46 7.03 6.85
CA ALA A 402 -14.20 6.98 5.41
C ALA A 402 -13.27 8.10 4.93
N GLU A 403 -13.46 9.33 5.42
CA GLU A 403 -12.62 10.46 5.02
C GLU A 403 -11.18 10.32 5.54
N TYR A 404 -11.03 9.81 6.77
CA TYR A 404 -9.75 9.48 7.39
C TYR A 404 -8.96 8.45 6.59
N HIS A 405 -9.61 7.37 6.14
CA HIS A 405 -8.99 6.36 5.28
C HIS A 405 -8.73 6.88 3.86
N GLY A 406 -9.71 7.53 3.25
CA GLY A 406 -9.63 8.05 1.89
C GLY A 406 -8.46 9.02 1.74
N SER A 407 -8.34 9.99 2.65
CA SER A 407 -7.24 10.94 2.62
C SER A 407 -5.89 10.24 2.72
N ALA A 408 -5.72 9.24 3.59
CA ALA A 408 -4.48 8.48 3.75
C ALA A 408 -4.09 7.69 2.49
N ARG A 409 -5.05 7.08 1.80
CA ARG A 409 -4.78 6.40 0.52
C ARG A 409 -4.28 7.38 -0.55
N ALA A 410 -4.66 8.66 -0.51
CA ALA A 410 -4.12 9.68 -1.41
C ALA A 410 -2.61 9.94 -1.21
N LEU A 411 -2.07 9.69 -0.01
CA LEU A 411 -0.63 9.80 0.28
C LEU A 411 0.13 8.47 0.11
N SER A 412 -0.55 7.35 -0.13
CA SER A 412 0.11 6.03 -0.17
C SER A 412 1.13 5.89 -1.30
N GLY A 413 0.90 6.58 -2.42
CA GLY A 413 1.59 6.37 -3.69
C GLY A 413 1.26 5.04 -4.38
N GLY A 414 0.34 4.26 -3.82
CA GLY A 414 -0.23 3.04 -4.40
C GLY A 414 -1.58 3.29 -5.07
N SER A 415 -2.25 2.21 -5.44
CA SER A 415 -3.62 2.23 -5.97
C SER A 415 -4.62 2.72 -4.94
N VAL A 416 -5.71 3.35 -5.40
CA VAL A 416 -6.86 3.74 -4.55
C VAL A 416 -8.08 2.98 -5.04
N TYR A 417 -8.64 2.13 -4.20
CA TYR A 417 -9.84 1.39 -4.52
C TYR A 417 -10.74 1.20 -3.31
N VAL A 418 -12.04 1.07 -3.56
CA VAL A 418 -13.04 0.85 -2.52
C VAL A 418 -13.57 -0.59 -2.55
N SER A 419 -14.26 -1.00 -1.50
CA SER A 419 -14.93 -2.30 -1.40
C SER A 419 -16.43 -2.17 -1.05
N ASP A 420 -16.99 -0.97 -1.17
CA ASP A 420 -18.40 -0.70 -0.90
C ASP A 420 -19.34 -1.62 -1.69
N LYS A 421 -20.49 -1.93 -1.10
CA LYS A 421 -21.59 -2.61 -1.80
C LYS A 421 -22.14 -1.74 -2.94
N PRO A 422 -22.64 -2.34 -4.04
CA PRO A 422 -23.33 -1.60 -5.09
C PRO A 422 -24.43 -0.69 -4.52
N GLY A 423 -24.45 0.57 -4.96
CA GLY A 423 -25.42 1.57 -4.51
C GLY A 423 -25.12 2.17 -3.12
N LYS A 424 -24.00 1.82 -2.49
CA LYS A 424 -23.58 2.31 -1.17
C LYS A 424 -22.25 3.06 -1.25
N HIS A 425 -22.19 4.07 -2.11
CA HIS A 425 -20.99 4.87 -2.31
C HIS A 425 -21.16 6.31 -1.84
N ASN A 426 -20.11 6.90 -1.29
CA ASN A 426 -20.05 8.32 -0.99
C ASN A 426 -19.33 9.06 -2.12
N PHE A 427 -20.10 9.53 -3.12
CA PHE A 427 -19.51 10.22 -4.28
C PHE A 427 -18.92 11.59 -3.96
N GLU A 428 -19.33 12.22 -2.85
CA GLU A 428 -18.68 13.45 -2.39
C GLU A 428 -17.24 13.18 -1.93
N LEU A 429 -17.05 12.12 -1.16
CA LEU A 429 -15.72 11.67 -0.77
C LEU A 429 -14.91 11.18 -1.97
N LEU A 430 -15.50 10.38 -2.86
CA LEU A 430 -14.79 9.85 -4.03
C LEU A 430 -14.29 10.96 -4.97
N ARG A 431 -15.02 12.08 -5.13
CA ARG A 431 -14.55 13.23 -5.92
C ARG A 431 -13.30 13.91 -5.36
N LYS A 432 -12.99 13.73 -4.07
CA LYS A 432 -11.75 14.21 -3.44
C LYS A 432 -10.53 13.35 -3.82
N LEU A 433 -10.74 12.20 -4.48
CA LEU A 433 -9.73 11.20 -4.82
C LEU A 433 -9.66 10.87 -6.33
N VAL A 434 -10.81 10.85 -6.99
CA VAL A 434 -11.00 10.28 -8.33
C VAL A 434 -11.39 11.38 -9.30
N LEU A 435 -10.63 11.49 -10.40
CA LEU A 435 -10.98 12.36 -11.51
C LEU A 435 -12.10 11.74 -12.37
N PRO A 436 -12.87 12.54 -13.12
CA PRO A 436 -13.96 12.01 -13.96
C PRO A 436 -13.55 10.97 -15.00
N ASP A 437 -12.27 10.94 -15.42
CA ASP A 437 -11.73 9.92 -16.32
C ASP A 437 -11.34 8.61 -15.61
N GLY A 438 -11.58 8.49 -14.29
CA GLY A 438 -11.25 7.34 -13.45
C GLY A 438 -9.77 7.26 -13.04
N THR A 439 -8.95 8.25 -13.37
CA THR A 439 -7.57 8.34 -12.87
C THR A 439 -7.53 8.98 -11.49
N ILE A 440 -6.42 8.79 -10.78
CA ILE A 440 -6.15 9.44 -9.50
C ILE A 440 -4.96 10.41 -9.60
N LEU A 441 -4.84 11.30 -8.63
CA LEU A 441 -3.65 12.14 -8.43
C LEU A 441 -2.66 11.41 -7.52
N ARG A 442 -2.02 10.36 -8.03
CA ARG A 442 -1.11 9.51 -7.26
C ARG A 442 0.18 10.24 -6.89
N ALA A 443 0.60 10.12 -5.63
CA ALA A 443 1.92 10.57 -5.18
C ALA A 443 3.04 9.63 -5.70
N ARG A 444 4.28 10.14 -5.83
CA ARG A 444 5.36 9.49 -6.59
C ARG A 444 6.05 8.34 -5.86
N PHE A 445 6.17 8.43 -4.53
CA PHE A 445 6.88 7.46 -3.71
C PHE A 445 5.90 6.69 -2.83
N PRO A 446 6.31 5.64 -2.10
CA PRO A 446 5.51 5.11 -1.01
C PRO A 446 5.37 6.14 0.12
N GLY A 447 4.16 6.29 0.66
CA GLY A 447 3.90 7.19 1.78
C GLY A 447 4.57 6.70 3.07
N ARG A 448 5.38 7.54 3.71
CA ARG A 448 6.18 7.16 4.89
C ARG A 448 5.91 8.07 6.08
N PRO A 449 6.07 7.59 7.32
CA PRO A 449 6.16 8.46 8.48
C PRO A 449 7.22 9.54 8.25
N THR A 450 7.02 10.74 8.76
CA THR A 450 8.08 11.76 8.80
C THR A 450 9.21 11.32 9.73
N LYS A 451 10.40 11.89 9.54
CA LYS A 451 11.60 11.52 10.30
C LYS A 451 11.38 11.54 11.82
N ASP A 452 10.68 12.55 12.33
CA ASP A 452 10.35 12.72 13.74
C ASP A 452 9.28 11.74 14.26
N CYS A 453 8.51 11.12 13.37
CA CYS A 453 7.57 10.07 13.74
C CYS A 453 8.23 8.68 13.82
N LEU A 454 9.38 8.43 13.19
CA LEU A 454 9.94 7.08 13.05
C LEU A 454 10.17 6.33 14.38
N PHE A 455 10.32 7.06 15.49
CA PHE A 455 10.60 6.51 16.82
C PHE A 455 9.53 6.84 17.85
N SER A 456 8.36 7.37 17.44
CA SER A 456 7.22 7.59 18.33
C SER A 456 6.18 6.47 18.22
N ASP A 457 5.31 6.33 19.22
CA ASP A 457 4.16 5.41 19.15
C ASP A 457 2.86 6.21 19.01
N PRO A 458 2.46 6.56 17.77
CA PRO A 458 1.30 7.41 17.53
C PRO A 458 -0.03 6.73 17.86
N THR A 459 0.00 5.48 18.33
CA THR A 459 -1.18 4.69 18.66
C THR A 459 -1.45 4.62 20.16
N ARG A 460 -0.44 4.89 21.00
CA ARG A 460 -0.52 4.66 22.45
C ARG A 460 0.13 5.70 23.34
N ASP A 461 1.05 6.52 22.86
CA ASP A 461 1.79 7.42 23.76
C ASP A 461 0.94 8.60 24.29
N GLY A 462 -0.27 8.80 23.75
CA GLY A 462 -1.21 9.84 24.16
C GLY A 462 -0.82 11.26 23.76
N VAL A 463 0.29 11.45 23.03
CA VAL A 463 0.85 12.78 22.73
C VAL A 463 1.26 12.96 21.27
N SER A 464 1.55 11.88 20.54
CA SER A 464 2.06 11.94 19.17
C SER A 464 0.96 11.85 18.13
N LEU A 465 1.02 12.76 17.15
CA LEU A 465 0.34 12.62 15.86
C LEU A 465 1.24 11.86 14.90
N LEU A 466 0.65 11.00 14.07
CA LEU A 466 1.35 10.40 12.94
C LEU A 466 1.34 11.38 11.77
N LYS A 467 2.52 11.77 11.30
CA LYS A 467 2.68 12.54 10.07
C LYS A 467 3.18 11.62 8.96
N ILE A 468 2.54 11.65 7.81
CA ILE A 468 2.88 10.85 6.63
C ILE A 468 3.22 11.81 5.50
N TRP A 469 4.41 11.67 4.91
CA TRP A 469 4.84 12.49 3.78
C TRP A 469 4.94 11.69 2.49
N ASN A 470 4.76 12.41 1.38
CA ASN A 470 5.04 11.92 0.03
C ASN A 470 5.31 13.10 -0.93
N MET A 471 5.71 12.79 -2.15
CA MET A 471 6.11 13.75 -3.17
C MET A 471 5.19 13.74 -4.38
N ASN A 472 4.89 14.92 -4.89
CA ASN A 472 4.42 15.14 -6.26
C ASN A 472 5.59 15.57 -7.15
N LYS A 473 5.30 15.91 -8.41
CA LYS A 473 6.35 16.36 -9.34
C LYS A 473 6.93 17.73 -8.96
N TYR A 474 6.11 18.64 -8.45
CA TYR A 474 6.47 20.03 -8.14
C TYR A 474 6.03 20.50 -6.75
N SER A 475 5.58 19.58 -5.90
CA SER A 475 5.15 19.86 -4.53
C SER A 475 5.31 18.60 -3.67
N GLY A 476 5.13 18.76 -2.37
CA GLY A 476 4.97 17.70 -1.39
C GLY A 476 3.53 17.59 -0.90
N VAL A 477 3.17 16.43 -0.36
CA VAL A 477 1.92 16.22 0.38
C VAL A 477 2.24 15.66 1.75
N LEU A 478 1.62 16.23 2.78
CA LEU A 478 1.77 15.84 4.18
C LEU A 478 0.39 15.61 4.78
N GLY A 479 0.19 14.42 5.35
CA GLY A 479 -1.03 14.07 6.08
C GLY A 479 -0.70 13.94 7.56
N VAL A 480 -1.53 14.52 8.42
CA VAL A 480 -1.39 14.48 9.87
C VAL A 480 -2.59 13.75 10.44
N TYR A 481 -2.35 12.71 11.24
CA TYR A 481 -3.38 11.79 11.71
C TYR A 481 -3.26 11.60 13.21
N ASN A 482 -4.38 11.68 13.93
CA ASN A 482 -4.45 11.16 15.28
C ASN A 482 -4.80 9.67 15.23
N CYS A 483 -3.82 8.81 15.50
CA CYS A 483 -3.96 7.35 15.51
C CYS A 483 -4.11 6.77 16.93
N GLN A 484 -4.28 7.60 17.96
CA GLN A 484 -4.30 7.15 19.35
C GLN A 484 -5.50 6.25 19.65
N GLY A 485 -5.33 5.36 20.62
CA GLY A 485 -6.42 4.66 21.29
C GLY A 485 -6.50 3.15 21.03
N ALA A 486 -5.90 2.65 19.94
CA ALA A 486 -5.92 1.24 19.59
C ALA A 486 -4.52 0.72 19.23
N SER A 487 -4.15 -0.44 19.77
CA SER A 487 -2.91 -1.12 19.37
C SER A 487 -3.04 -2.63 19.53
N TRP A 488 -2.06 -3.36 19.01
CA TRP A 488 -1.88 -4.77 19.32
C TRP A 488 -1.75 -4.99 20.83
N ASN A 489 -2.48 -5.98 21.35
CA ASN A 489 -2.40 -6.45 22.72
C ASN A 489 -1.77 -7.84 22.73
N SER A 490 -0.58 -7.97 23.33
CA SER A 490 0.16 -9.24 23.37
C SER A 490 -0.48 -10.30 24.25
N VAL A 491 -1.34 -9.93 25.22
CA VAL A 491 -2.06 -10.89 26.06
C VAL A 491 -3.29 -11.40 25.33
N GLU A 492 -4.10 -10.50 24.76
CA GLU A 492 -5.33 -10.86 24.05
C GLU A 492 -5.10 -11.32 22.60
N ARG A 493 -3.89 -11.12 22.05
CA ARG A 493 -3.49 -11.49 20.68
C ARG A 493 -4.44 -10.97 19.60
N LYS A 494 -4.84 -9.72 19.77
CA LYS A 494 -5.64 -8.96 18.83
C LYS A 494 -5.42 -7.48 19.09
N ASN A 495 -5.87 -6.65 18.15
CA ASN A 495 -5.96 -5.23 18.42
C ASN A 495 -7.05 -4.96 19.46
N THR A 496 -6.74 -4.12 20.44
CA THR A 496 -7.71 -3.70 21.46
C THR A 496 -7.65 -2.20 21.65
N PHE A 497 -8.76 -1.62 22.11
CA PHE A 497 -8.73 -0.31 22.72
C PHE A 497 -7.99 -0.35 24.05
N HIS A 498 -7.12 0.62 24.30
CA HIS A 498 -6.41 0.73 25.59
C HIS A 498 -7.09 1.80 26.45
N GLN A 499 -7.57 1.42 27.64
CA GLN A 499 -8.41 2.26 28.51
C GLN A 499 -7.70 3.53 29.02
N ALA A 500 -6.37 3.56 29.01
CA ALA A 500 -5.59 4.71 29.47
C ALA A 500 -5.53 5.87 28.46
N THR A 501 -5.92 5.66 27.19
CA THR A 501 -5.55 6.54 26.07
C THR A 501 -6.71 7.00 25.17
N ILE A 502 -7.96 6.60 25.42
CA ILE A 502 -9.11 7.23 24.73
C ILE A 502 -9.44 8.55 25.42
N SER A 503 -8.52 9.51 25.33
CA SER A 503 -8.85 10.90 25.57
C SER A 503 -9.69 11.40 24.39
N THR A 504 -10.80 12.05 24.68
CA THR A 504 -11.58 12.78 23.65
C THR A 504 -11.00 14.16 23.37
N GLU A 505 -10.03 14.59 24.18
CA GLU A 505 -9.33 15.85 23.99
C GLU A 505 -8.37 15.78 22.79
N PRO A 506 -8.27 16.86 22.00
CA PRO A 506 -7.34 16.91 20.89
C PRO A 506 -5.90 16.89 21.40
N ILE A 507 -5.03 16.15 20.70
CA ILE A 507 -3.59 16.25 20.89
C ILE A 507 -3.02 17.26 19.90
N THR A 508 -1.99 18.00 20.31
CA THR A 508 -1.36 19.02 19.47
C THR A 508 0.03 18.55 19.08
N GLY A 509 0.25 18.41 17.78
CA GLY A 509 1.57 18.23 17.19
C GLY A 509 1.99 19.46 16.40
N TYR A 510 3.18 19.39 15.80
CA TYR A 510 3.77 20.49 15.05
C TYR A 510 4.16 20.02 13.65
N ILE A 511 3.87 20.87 12.66
CA ILE A 511 4.23 20.65 11.25
C ILE A 511 5.20 21.72 10.78
N LYS A 512 6.14 21.35 9.92
CA LYS A 512 7.07 22.27 9.24
C LYS A 512 7.21 21.94 7.76
N GLY A 513 7.78 22.86 6.98
CA GLY A 513 8.05 22.63 5.55
C GLY A 513 8.93 21.40 5.31
N GLY A 514 9.95 21.23 6.15
CA GLY A 514 10.89 20.10 6.10
C GLY A 514 10.35 18.74 6.56
N ASP A 515 9.09 18.65 7.00
CA ASP A 515 8.47 17.35 7.28
C ASP A 515 8.26 16.53 6.00
N VAL A 516 8.12 17.20 4.85
CA VAL A 516 8.23 16.54 3.56
C VAL A 516 9.70 16.41 3.20
N HIS A 517 10.25 15.22 3.47
CA HIS A 517 11.69 14.95 3.48
C HIS A 517 12.47 15.43 2.24
N LEU A 518 11.88 15.31 1.04
CA LEU A 518 12.51 15.67 -0.24
C LEU A 518 11.95 16.97 -0.84
N ILE A 519 11.32 17.84 -0.05
CA ILE A 519 10.65 19.04 -0.57
C ILE A 519 11.59 19.97 -1.34
N SER A 520 12.85 20.08 -0.91
CA SER A 520 13.88 20.89 -1.56
C SER A 520 14.16 20.45 -3.00
N GLU A 521 13.98 19.16 -3.33
CA GLU A 521 14.17 18.63 -4.68
C GLU A 521 13.11 19.13 -5.68
N THR A 522 11.98 19.67 -5.19
CA THR A 522 10.94 20.25 -6.05
C THR A 522 11.15 21.73 -6.36
N ALA A 523 12.12 22.37 -5.70
CA ALA A 523 12.46 23.75 -5.99
C ALA A 523 13.17 23.85 -7.33
N LEU A 524 12.55 24.53 -8.31
CA LEU A 524 13.15 24.77 -9.63
C LEU A 524 14.26 25.84 -9.61
N ASP A 525 14.47 26.49 -8.47
CA ASP A 525 15.50 27.51 -8.25
C ASP A 525 16.65 26.92 -7.45
N ALA A 526 17.86 26.91 -8.04
CA ALA A 526 19.07 26.47 -7.35
C ALA A 526 19.41 27.34 -6.13
N ASN A 527 18.87 28.56 -6.04
CA ASN A 527 19.07 29.51 -4.94
C ASN A 527 17.79 29.73 -4.12
N TRP A 528 16.90 28.74 -4.05
CA TRP A 528 15.67 28.82 -3.26
C TRP A 528 15.93 29.27 -1.81
N ASP A 529 15.19 30.29 -1.34
CA ASP A 529 15.39 30.92 -0.02
C ASP A 529 14.83 30.11 1.16
N GLY A 530 14.44 28.86 0.92
CA GLY A 530 13.87 27.96 1.92
C GLY A 530 12.42 28.25 2.28
N LYS A 531 11.71 29.18 1.63
CA LYS A 531 10.29 29.43 1.95
C LYS A 531 9.36 28.48 1.22
N VAL A 532 8.38 27.98 1.94
CA VAL A 532 7.30 27.12 1.42
C VAL A 532 5.95 27.79 1.60
N ALA A 533 5.04 27.51 0.67
CA ALA A 533 3.61 27.72 0.85
C ALA A 533 2.98 26.42 1.35
N LEU A 534 2.29 26.48 2.49
CA LEU A 534 1.50 25.38 3.05
C LEU A 534 0.02 25.69 2.84
N TYR A 535 -0.66 24.89 2.04
CA TYR A 535 -2.11 24.91 1.92
C TYR A 535 -2.74 23.83 2.80
N SER A 536 -3.51 24.24 3.81
CA SER A 536 -4.31 23.35 4.65
C SER A 536 -5.63 23.07 3.94
N TYR A 537 -5.83 21.80 3.59
CA TYR A 537 -7.04 21.32 2.91
C TYR A 537 -8.28 21.54 3.79
N MET A 538 -8.21 21.18 5.08
CA MET A 538 -9.38 21.26 5.97
C MET A 538 -9.77 22.71 6.28
N LYS A 539 -8.80 23.63 6.34
CA LYS A 539 -9.06 25.06 6.62
C LYS A 539 -9.27 25.89 5.36
N GLY A 540 -8.90 25.39 4.18
CA GLY A 540 -8.92 26.13 2.91
C GLY A 540 -8.04 27.39 2.93
N SER A 541 -6.91 27.35 3.64
CA SER A 541 -6.06 28.53 3.87
C SER A 541 -4.58 28.26 3.57
N ILE A 542 -3.87 29.31 3.14
CA ILE A 542 -2.43 29.27 2.85
C ILE A 542 -1.65 29.95 3.99
N THR A 543 -0.55 29.34 4.39
CA THR A 543 0.46 29.96 5.25
C THR A 543 1.83 29.90 4.58
N ILE A 544 2.57 31.01 4.59
CA ILE A 544 3.96 31.05 4.10
C ILE A 544 4.90 30.94 5.29
N LEU A 545 5.80 29.96 5.23
CA LEU A 545 6.71 29.63 6.32
C LEU A 545 8.12 29.41 5.79
N PRO A 546 9.17 29.79 6.53
CA PRO A 546 10.50 29.23 6.32
C PRO A 546 10.50 27.71 6.53
N TYR A 547 11.40 27.01 5.85
CA TYR A 547 11.51 25.54 5.79
C TYR A 547 11.43 24.84 7.16
N ASP A 548 12.14 25.36 8.17
CA ASP A 548 12.21 24.76 9.51
C ASP A 548 11.27 25.39 10.55
N VAL A 549 10.42 26.35 10.16
CA VAL A 549 9.49 26.96 11.11
C VAL A 549 8.27 26.07 11.28
N ALA A 550 8.01 25.72 12.55
CA ALA A 550 6.90 24.86 12.94
C ALA A 550 5.61 25.64 13.26
N ILE A 551 4.46 25.08 12.88
CA ILE A 551 3.13 25.56 13.28
C ILE A 551 2.31 24.44 13.94
N PRO A 552 1.42 24.76 14.90
CA PRO A 552 0.66 23.75 15.63
C PRO A 552 -0.53 23.23 14.83
N VAL A 553 -0.83 21.94 15.01
CA VAL A 553 -2.04 21.26 14.53
C VAL A 553 -2.63 20.43 15.67
N SER A 554 -3.90 20.66 15.98
CA SER A 554 -4.61 19.96 17.06
C SER A 554 -5.71 19.07 16.48
N LEU A 555 -5.69 17.77 16.81
CA LEU A 555 -6.61 16.78 16.25
C LEU A 555 -7.13 15.85 17.35
N LYS A 556 -8.43 15.57 17.36
CA LYS A 556 -9.04 14.48 18.13
C LYS A 556 -8.78 13.14 17.46
N VAL A 557 -9.00 12.04 18.19
CA VAL A 557 -8.90 10.68 17.64
C VAL A 557 -9.76 10.55 16.37
N LEU A 558 -9.22 9.92 15.32
CA LEU A 558 -9.81 9.80 13.97
C LEU A 558 -9.98 11.12 13.20
N GLU A 559 -9.49 12.26 13.72
CA GLU A 559 -9.34 13.47 12.92
C GLU A 559 -8.00 13.47 12.18
N HIS A 560 -7.96 14.24 11.09
CA HIS A 560 -6.79 14.38 10.24
C HIS A 560 -6.73 15.76 9.58
N GLU A 561 -5.57 16.11 9.05
CA GLU A 561 -5.32 17.30 8.23
C GLU A 561 -4.44 16.92 7.05
N ILE A 562 -4.69 17.50 5.87
CA ILE A 562 -3.89 17.29 4.67
C ILE A 562 -3.31 18.62 4.21
N LEU A 563 -2.02 18.61 3.90
CA LEU A 563 -1.26 19.79 3.54
C LEU A 563 -0.58 19.57 2.20
N THR A 564 -0.81 20.50 1.27
CA THR A 564 0.07 20.64 0.09
C THR A 564 1.18 21.62 0.45
N ILE A 565 2.42 21.20 0.28
CA ILE A 565 3.62 22.00 0.57
C ILE A 565 4.33 22.27 -0.75
N THR A 566 4.55 23.53 -1.10
CA THR A 566 5.24 23.88 -2.36
C THR A 566 6.32 24.94 -2.11
N PRO A 567 7.55 24.78 -2.64
CA PRO A 567 8.57 25.83 -2.60
C PRO A 567 8.08 27.12 -3.26
N VAL A 568 8.30 28.25 -2.58
CA VAL A 568 7.98 29.58 -3.12
C VAL A 568 9.09 30.04 -4.05
N LYS A 569 8.74 30.31 -5.32
CA LYS A 569 9.65 30.91 -6.30
C LYS A 569 9.57 32.43 -6.23
N ILE A 570 10.72 33.09 -6.23
CA ILE A 570 10.84 34.54 -6.43
C ILE A 570 10.98 34.79 -7.93
N LEU A 571 10.06 35.56 -8.51
CA LEU A 571 10.01 35.87 -9.96
C LEU A 571 10.49 37.29 -10.26
N ALA A 572 10.26 38.20 -9.32
CA ALA A 572 10.69 39.59 -9.34
C ALA A 572 10.73 40.10 -7.89
N PRO A 573 11.32 41.28 -7.59
CA PRO A 573 11.39 41.80 -6.22
C PRO A 573 10.05 41.83 -5.47
N SER A 574 8.96 42.14 -6.19
CA SER A 574 7.59 42.18 -5.67
C SER A 574 6.76 40.95 -5.98
N SER A 575 7.27 39.97 -6.74
CA SER A 575 6.46 38.84 -7.25
C SER A 575 7.01 37.51 -6.74
N ARG A 576 6.15 36.77 -6.04
CA ARG A 576 6.44 35.42 -5.53
C ARG A 576 5.27 34.51 -5.85
N PHE A 577 5.55 33.25 -6.14
CA PHE A 577 4.53 32.29 -6.57
C PHE A 577 4.82 30.88 -6.09
N ALA A 578 3.77 30.13 -5.75
CA ALA A 578 3.87 28.69 -5.48
C ALA A 578 2.56 27.98 -5.93
N PRO A 579 2.60 27.05 -6.90
CA PRO A 579 1.39 26.34 -7.33
C PRO A 579 0.96 25.28 -6.29
N LEU A 580 -0.36 25.12 -6.11
CA LEU A 580 -0.92 24.13 -5.17
C LEU A 580 -1.65 22.99 -5.89
N GLY A 581 -2.18 23.23 -7.10
CA GLY A 581 -2.89 22.21 -7.88
C GLY A 581 -4.40 22.23 -7.61
N LEU A 582 -5.06 21.08 -7.70
CA LEU A 582 -6.52 20.96 -7.49
C LEU A 582 -6.86 20.95 -6.00
N ILE A 583 -7.15 22.12 -5.44
CA ILE A 583 -7.20 22.36 -3.99
C ILE A 583 -8.41 21.74 -3.27
N ASP A 584 -9.35 21.15 -4.02
CA ASP A 584 -10.50 20.40 -3.50
C ASP A 584 -10.25 18.87 -3.50
N MET A 585 -9.05 18.42 -3.88
CA MET A 585 -8.62 17.01 -3.80
C MET A 585 -7.56 16.82 -2.72
N PHE A 586 -7.52 15.64 -2.09
CA PHE A 586 -6.56 15.37 -1.01
C PHE A 586 -5.11 15.50 -1.47
N ASN A 587 -4.77 14.96 -2.65
CA ASN A 587 -3.45 15.15 -3.26
C ASN A 587 -3.50 16.09 -4.47
N GLY A 588 -4.06 17.29 -4.27
CA GLY A 588 -4.25 18.30 -5.32
C GLY A 588 -2.98 18.66 -6.10
N GLY A 589 -1.83 18.70 -5.42
CA GLY A 589 -0.52 18.98 -6.05
C GLY A 589 -0.11 17.96 -7.11
N GLY A 590 -0.64 16.74 -7.05
CA GLY A 590 -0.44 15.70 -8.08
C GLY A 590 -1.01 16.07 -9.44
N ALA A 591 -1.88 17.09 -9.52
CA ALA A 591 -2.43 17.58 -10.78
C ALA A 591 -1.40 18.30 -11.66
N ILE A 592 -0.33 18.84 -11.08
CA ILE A 592 0.66 19.65 -11.81
C ILE A 592 1.65 18.72 -12.53
N GLN A 593 1.52 18.63 -13.85
CA GLN A 593 2.33 17.78 -14.73
C GLN A 593 3.52 18.54 -15.35
N GLY A 594 3.43 19.86 -15.43
CA GLY A 594 4.46 20.73 -15.98
C GLY A 594 4.44 22.09 -15.28
N LEU A 595 5.63 22.65 -15.07
CA LEU A 595 5.81 23.94 -14.42
C LEU A 595 7.06 24.63 -15.00
N LYS A 596 6.89 25.87 -15.44
CA LYS A 596 7.98 26.74 -15.89
C LYS A 596 7.75 28.16 -15.42
N TYR A 597 8.83 28.80 -15.01
CA TYR A 597 8.87 30.19 -14.59
C TYR A 597 9.64 31.03 -15.62
N GLU A 598 9.15 32.24 -15.89
CA GLU A 598 9.84 33.26 -16.68
C GLU A 598 10.00 34.52 -15.83
N GLU A 599 11.25 34.82 -15.49
CA GLU A 599 11.60 35.99 -14.69
C GLU A 599 11.59 37.27 -15.54
N GLY A 600 11.17 38.37 -14.94
CA GLY A 600 11.04 39.66 -15.62
C GLY A 600 10.21 40.64 -14.82
N GLU A 601 9.99 41.85 -15.34
CA GLU A 601 9.26 42.92 -14.64
C GLU A 601 7.83 42.50 -14.21
N ASN A 602 7.20 41.58 -14.96
CA ASN A 602 5.83 41.10 -14.75
C ASN A 602 5.75 39.56 -14.64
N GLY A 603 6.78 38.92 -14.06
CA GLY A 603 7.06 37.47 -14.10
C GLY A 603 5.90 36.53 -14.46
N VAL A 604 6.14 35.62 -15.41
CA VAL A 604 5.11 34.75 -15.99
C VAL A 604 5.28 33.31 -15.53
N VAL A 605 4.16 32.64 -15.20
CA VAL A 605 4.12 31.23 -14.82
C VAL A 605 3.38 30.42 -15.87
N TYR A 606 3.99 29.33 -16.33
CA TYR A 606 3.40 28.37 -17.26
C TYR A 606 3.20 27.03 -16.53
N LEU A 607 1.99 26.49 -16.61
CA LEU A 607 1.59 25.25 -15.94
C LEU A 607 0.93 24.29 -16.93
N GLU A 608 1.18 23.00 -16.74
CA GLU A 608 0.40 21.92 -17.35
C GLU A 608 -0.35 21.20 -16.23
N VAL A 609 -1.68 21.28 -16.22
CA VAL A 609 -2.51 20.78 -15.11
C VAL A 609 -3.47 19.71 -15.60
N LYS A 610 -3.43 18.53 -15.01
CA LYS A 610 -4.38 17.44 -15.26
C LYS A 610 -5.60 17.59 -14.34
N GLY A 611 -6.77 17.24 -14.86
CA GLY A 611 -8.01 17.18 -14.07
C GLY A 611 -8.88 18.41 -14.23
N CYS A 612 -9.94 18.50 -13.42
CA CYS A 612 -10.90 19.60 -13.40
C CYS A 612 -11.24 20.01 -11.95
N GLY A 613 -11.90 21.15 -11.78
CA GLY A 613 -12.24 21.74 -10.48
C GLY A 613 -11.42 22.99 -10.16
N ARG A 614 -11.39 23.40 -8.88
CA ARG A 614 -10.67 24.61 -8.47
C ARG A 614 -9.17 24.34 -8.43
N PHE A 615 -8.44 25.03 -9.30
CA PHE A 615 -6.99 25.14 -9.20
C PHE A 615 -6.62 26.28 -8.25
N GLY A 616 -5.65 26.05 -7.36
CA GLY A 616 -5.12 27.03 -6.44
C GLY A 616 -3.62 27.27 -6.60
N ALA A 617 -3.20 28.49 -6.27
CA ALA A 617 -1.79 28.86 -6.11
C ALA A 617 -1.64 29.97 -5.06
N TYR A 618 -0.47 30.06 -4.46
CA TYR A 618 -0.04 31.25 -3.76
C TYR A 618 0.55 32.26 -4.76
N SER A 619 0.12 33.52 -4.65
CA SER A 619 0.73 34.66 -5.35
C SER A 619 0.83 35.86 -4.42
N LEU A 620 2.03 36.42 -4.28
CA LEU A 620 2.24 37.61 -3.44
C LEU A 620 1.56 38.86 -4.02
N THR A 621 1.52 38.99 -5.35
CA THR A 621 0.80 40.07 -6.05
C THR A 621 -0.45 39.53 -6.72
N LYS A 622 -1.46 40.39 -6.83
CA LYS A 622 -2.64 40.06 -7.63
C LYS A 622 -2.22 39.85 -9.09
N PRO A 623 -2.49 38.68 -9.71
CA PRO A 623 -2.19 38.49 -11.12
C PRO A 623 -2.89 39.53 -11.99
N LYS A 624 -2.25 39.90 -13.09
CA LYS A 624 -2.84 40.78 -14.10
C LYS A 624 -3.81 40.02 -15.00
N LYS A 625 -3.47 38.77 -15.31
CA LYS A 625 -4.21 37.94 -16.24
C LYS A 625 -3.92 36.46 -16.03
N CYS A 626 -4.96 35.64 -16.14
CA CYS A 626 -4.87 34.19 -16.23
C CYS A 626 -5.45 33.72 -17.57
N THR A 627 -4.81 32.76 -18.23
CA THR A 627 -5.32 32.14 -19.46
C THR A 627 -5.27 30.62 -19.37
N ILE A 628 -6.29 29.96 -19.92
CA ILE A 628 -6.32 28.51 -20.15
C ILE A 628 -6.34 28.27 -21.66
N GLY A 629 -5.31 27.62 -22.18
CA GLY A 629 -5.05 27.54 -23.62
C GLY A 629 -4.87 28.94 -24.21
N SER A 630 -5.73 29.33 -25.15
CA SER A 630 -5.75 30.66 -25.75
C SER A 630 -6.76 31.63 -25.11
N SER A 631 -7.56 31.17 -24.15
CA SER A 631 -8.70 31.92 -23.60
C SER A 631 -8.33 32.58 -22.28
N ALA A 632 -8.61 33.87 -22.14
CA ALA A 632 -8.55 34.53 -20.84
C ALA A 632 -9.69 34.02 -19.95
N VAL A 633 -9.39 33.79 -18.67
CA VAL A 633 -10.35 33.28 -17.69
C VAL A 633 -10.39 34.18 -16.47
N ASP A 634 -11.56 34.22 -15.84
CA ASP A 634 -11.72 34.88 -14.56
C ASP A 634 -10.99 34.11 -13.46
N PHE A 635 -10.51 34.85 -12.47
CA PHE A 635 -9.83 34.30 -11.30
C PHE A 635 -10.23 35.08 -10.05
N GLU A 636 -10.18 34.43 -8.90
CA GLU A 636 -10.35 35.08 -7.61
C GLU A 636 -8.97 35.25 -6.96
N TYR A 637 -8.80 36.35 -6.24
CA TYR A 637 -7.56 36.64 -5.52
C TYR A 637 -7.87 37.23 -4.15
N ASP A 638 -7.49 36.51 -3.11
CA ASP A 638 -7.52 37.00 -1.74
C ASP A 638 -6.22 37.71 -1.41
N SER A 639 -6.26 39.04 -1.30
CA SER A 639 -5.08 39.85 -0.96
C SER A 639 -4.56 39.63 0.46
N ALA A 640 -5.36 39.06 1.37
CA ALA A 640 -4.93 38.81 2.74
C ALA A 640 -4.04 37.57 2.85
N SER A 641 -4.41 36.48 2.18
CA SER A 641 -3.64 35.23 2.16
C SER A 641 -2.69 35.09 0.96
N GLY A 642 -2.95 35.84 -0.12
CA GLY A 642 -2.30 35.64 -1.42
C GLY A 642 -2.83 34.43 -2.19
N LEU A 643 -3.96 33.83 -1.79
CA LEU A 643 -4.58 32.72 -2.50
C LEU A 643 -5.18 33.20 -3.82
N LEU A 644 -4.67 32.64 -4.92
CA LEU A 644 -5.21 32.73 -6.27
C LEU A 644 -6.00 31.45 -6.57
N THR A 645 -7.22 31.58 -7.06
CA THR A 645 -8.02 30.45 -7.55
C THR A 645 -8.55 30.70 -8.96
N LEU A 646 -8.62 29.62 -9.73
CA LEU A 646 -9.20 29.58 -11.07
C LEU A 646 -9.94 28.25 -11.26
N ASN A 647 -11.05 28.27 -11.98
CA ASN A 647 -11.89 27.09 -12.17
C ASN A 647 -11.56 26.39 -13.49
N LEU A 648 -11.26 25.09 -13.42
CA LEU A 648 -11.13 24.21 -14.58
C LEU A 648 -12.48 23.50 -14.77
N GLU A 649 -13.35 24.07 -15.61
CA GLU A 649 -14.76 23.64 -15.72
C GLU A 649 -14.94 22.17 -16.13
N GLU A 650 -14.09 21.69 -17.04
CA GLU A 650 -14.16 20.35 -17.61
C GLU A 650 -12.78 19.70 -17.61
N MET A 651 -12.73 18.38 -17.80
CA MET A 651 -11.47 17.67 -18.05
C MET A 651 -10.79 18.21 -19.33
N PRO A 652 -9.45 18.16 -19.41
CA PRO A 652 -8.76 18.53 -20.64
C PRO A 652 -9.17 17.59 -21.78
N LEU A 653 -9.11 18.10 -23.02
CA LEU A 653 -9.41 17.29 -24.20
C LEU A 653 -8.52 16.03 -24.22
N GLU A 654 -9.08 14.89 -24.62
CA GLU A 654 -8.43 13.57 -24.51
C GLU A 654 -7.03 13.52 -25.18
N HIS A 655 -6.85 14.27 -26.27
CA HIS A 655 -5.56 14.35 -26.98
C HIS A 655 -4.53 15.27 -26.29
N GLN A 656 -4.95 16.18 -25.41
CA GLN A 656 -4.08 17.11 -24.69
C GLN A 656 -3.65 16.56 -23.32
N LYS A 657 -4.54 15.80 -22.65
CA LYS A 657 -4.35 15.23 -21.29
C LYS A 657 -4.15 16.24 -20.14
N VAL A 658 -3.82 17.50 -20.44
CA VAL A 658 -3.59 18.59 -19.50
C VAL A 658 -4.17 19.90 -20.03
N HIS A 659 -4.54 20.80 -19.12
CA HIS A 659 -4.77 22.21 -19.39
C HIS A 659 -3.44 22.96 -19.39
N TYR A 660 -3.23 23.82 -20.39
CA TYR A 660 -2.11 24.75 -20.43
C TYR A 660 -2.55 26.06 -19.78
N ILE A 661 -1.98 26.39 -18.63
CA ILE A 661 -2.34 27.60 -17.88
C ILE A 661 -1.17 28.58 -17.91
N VAL A 662 -1.46 29.85 -18.17
CA VAL A 662 -0.48 30.94 -18.09
C VAL A 662 -0.98 32.00 -17.12
N ILE A 663 -0.12 32.43 -16.21
CA ILE A 663 -0.42 33.43 -15.18
C ILE A 663 0.61 34.56 -15.29
N GLU A 664 0.13 35.77 -15.56
CA GLU A 664 0.93 37.00 -15.65
C GLU A 664 0.81 37.79 -14.33
N LEU A 665 1.92 38.05 -13.64
CA LEU A 665 1.94 38.62 -12.28
C LEU A 665 2.08 40.14 -12.17
#